data_AF-A0A8T0TY19-F1
#
_entry.id   AF-A0A8T0TY19-F1
#
_cell.length_a   1.000
_cell.length_b   1.000
_cell.length_c   1.000
_cell.angle_alpha   90.00
_cell.angle_beta   90.00
_cell.angle_gamma   90.00
#
_symmetry.space_group_name_H-M   'P 1'
#
loop_
_entity.id
_entity.type
_entity.pdbx_description
1 polymer ?
#
loop_
_entity_poly.entity_id
_entity_poly.type
_entity_poly.pdbx_seq_one_letter_code
_entity_poly.pdbx_strand_id
1 'polypeptide(L)'
;MSGHGGGGDPHHEDFQLKDTNPLLGEQWPKGAAGPARPGGGGGGGLAGWLGVDKPSSTYDLVEQMFFLYVRVVKARDLPPNPITGAAMDPYVEVRLGNYKGTTRHFDRRANPKWDHVFAFSKSRVQSNALEVFLKDREMLGRDDYVGKVTFDLAEVPTRVPPDSPLAPQWYRLEERRRGEGGGGKVRGELMLAVWIGTQADEAFPEAWHSDAAAVRGEGVASVRSKAYVSPKLWYLRVNVIEAQDVQPLHAGGGRAPEVFVKAQVGSQILKTSAVPAPALNPRWNEDLLFVVAEPFEEQLVLMVEDRVAPGKDDLLGRVALPLTLFEKRLDHRPFVQSRWFDLEKFGVGAAVEGETRRELRFASRVHVRACLEGAYHVMDESTMYISDTRPTARQLWRPPVGVLEVGILGAAGLQPMKHRDGRGTTDAYCVAKYGHKWVRTRTMIGTFNPAWNEQYTWEVFDPCTVITIGVFDNCHLGTNSNGNNGQPAPARDARIGKVRIRLSTLETDRVYTHAYPLIALQKTGVKKMGELRLAVRFTCLSLVNMLHLYTQPLLPRMHYLHPFTVTQLDALRYQAMGIVAARLSRAEPPLRREVVEYMLDVESHMWSMRRSKANFFRAVSLFSGLAAAARWFGDVCRWRNVATTALVHVLLLILVWYPELILPTVFLYMFLIGLWNYRRRPRHPPHMDTKLSWAEAAHPDELDEEFDTFPTSRPQDVVYMRYDRLRSVAGRIQTVVGDMATQGERLQSLLSWRDPRATCLFVLFCLLAAVVLYVTPFRVVALVAGLYVLRHPRFRSRLPAVPSNFFRRLPSRADSML
;
A
#
# COMPACT_ATOMS: atom_id res chain seq x y z
N MET A 1 56.21 13.41 -41.23
CA MET A 1 55.89 14.70 -40.59
C MET A 1 54.42 14.99 -40.83
N SER A 2 53.67 15.16 -39.73
CA SER A 2 52.40 15.88 -39.56
C SER A 2 51.34 15.90 -40.68
N GLY A 3 50.14 15.41 -40.35
CA GLY A 3 48.91 15.74 -41.07
C GLY A 3 47.69 14.97 -40.56
N HIS A 4 46.75 15.68 -39.94
CA HIS A 4 45.55 15.21 -39.24
C HIS A 4 44.32 15.11 -40.16
N GLY A 5 43.32 14.33 -39.70
CA GLY A 5 41.90 14.34 -40.13
C GLY A 5 41.52 13.15 -41.02
N GLY A 6 40.48 12.34 -40.77
CA GLY A 6 39.41 12.32 -39.78
C GLY A 6 38.29 11.43 -40.36
N GLY A 7 37.73 10.51 -39.58
CA GLY A 7 36.61 9.65 -39.99
C GLY A 7 36.23 8.69 -38.87
N GLY A 8 35.06 8.91 -38.26
CA GLY A 8 34.68 8.34 -36.97
C GLY A 8 34.01 6.96 -37.00
N ASP A 9 33.95 6.36 -35.81
CA ASP A 9 33.01 5.32 -35.43
C ASP A 9 32.74 5.45 -33.90
N PRO A 10 31.50 5.61 -33.41
CA PRO A 10 31.23 5.80 -31.99
C PRO A 10 31.12 4.47 -31.23
N HIS A 11 32.21 4.18 -30.51
CA HIS A 11 32.35 3.52 -29.21
C HIS A 11 31.17 2.72 -28.62
N HIS A 12 31.40 1.41 -28.61
CA HIS A 12 31.19 0.44 -27.52
C HIS A 12 31.35 1.07 -26.12
N GLU A 13 30.30 1.04 -25.29
CA GLU A 13 30.42 1.29 -23.85
C GLU A 13 30.03 0.02 -23.07
N ASP A 14 31.01 -0.47 -22.31
CA ASP A 14 30.91 -1.62 -21.43
C ASP A 14 29.99 -1.32 -20.23
N PHE A 15 28.98 -2.16 -20.05
CA PHE A 15 28.11 -2.12 -18.87
C PHE A 15 28.86 -2.65 -17.63
N GLN A 16 29.47 -1.76 -16.85
CA GLN A 16 29.86 -2.06 -15.48
C GLN A 16 28.65 -1.92 -14.54
N LEU A 17 28.25 -3.06 -13.94
CA LEU A 17 27.35 -3.14 -12.80
C LEU A 17 27.97 -2.46 -11.56
N LYS A 18 27.78 -1.15 -11.41
CA LYS A 18 27.92 -0.44 -10.13
C LYS A 18 26.81 0.60 -10.01
N ASP A 19 25.83 0.26 -9.17
CA ASP A 19 25.00 1.16 -8.34
C ASP A 19 23.57 0.63 -8.17
N THR A 20 23.45 -0.52 -7.51
CA THR A 20 22.31 -0.78 -6.62
C THR A 20 22.81 -0.61 -5.19
N ASN A 21 22.84 0.64 -4.72
CA ASN A 21 23.10 0.93 -3.32
C ASN A 21 21.75 1.04 -2.58
N PRO A 22 21.39 0.13 -1.66
CA PRO A 22 20.12 0.15 -0.94
C PRO A 22 20.13 1.09 0.29
N LEU A 23 21.05 2.06 0.35
CA LEU A 23 21.13 3.04 1.43
C LEU A 23 20.23 4.26 1.13
N LEU A 24 18.94 4.10 1.42
CA LEU A 24 18.01 5.21 1.62
C LEU A 24 18.28 5.84 2.99
N GLY A 25 19.28 6.73 3.02
CA GLY A 25 19.45 7.72 4.07
C GLY A 25 18.86 9.05 3.60
N GLU A 26 17.99 9.64 4.42
CA GLU A 26 17.35 10.92 4.17
C GLU A 26 18.39 12.06 4.01
N GLN A 27 18.40 12.71 2.86
CA GLN A 27 18.87 14.09 2.73
C GLN A 27 17.91 14.86 1.85
N TRP A 28 17.12 15.73 2.49
CA TRP A 28 16.29 16.71 1.80
C TRP A 28 17.18 17.77 1.13
N PRO A 29 16.96 18.12 -0.15
CA PRO A 29 17.63 19.26 -0.74
C PRO A 29 17.08 20.55 -0.12
N LYS A 30 17.94 21.29 0.59
CA LYS A 30 17.64 22.67 1.01
C LYS A 30 17.43 23.50 -0.26
N GLY A 31 16.22 24.02 -0.42
CA GLY A 31 15.87 24.95 -1.50
C GLY A 31 16.78 26.17 -1.49
N ALA A 32 17.19 26.57 -2.70
CA ALA A 32 18.08 27.66 -3.02
C ALA A 32 17.74 28.97 -2.28
N ALA A 33 18.63 29.43 -1.40
CA ALA A 33 18.70 30.82 -0.99
C ALA A 33 19.45 31.61 -2.07
N GLY A 34 18.76 32.56 -2.70
CA GLY A 34 19.38 33.57 -3.58
C GLY A 34 20.34 34.49 -2.80
N PRO A 35 21.21 35.24 -3.50
CA PRO A 35 22.36 35.88 -2.88
C PRO A 35 21.96 37.07 -2.01
N ALA A 36 22.61 37.15 -0.85
CA ALA A 36 22.50 38.25 0.10
C ALA A 36 23.00 39.58 -0.48
N ARG A 37 22.31 40.67 -0.14
CA ARG A 37 22.86 42.04 -0.13
C ARG A 37 22.54 42.72 1.21
N PRO A 38 23.39 43.64 1.69
CA PRO A 38 23.45 43.99 3.11
C PRO A 38 22.70 45.28 3.46
N GLY A 39 22.21 45.33 4.71
CA GLY A 39 22.23 46.51 5.58
C GLY A 39 21.15 47.58 5.39
N GLY A 40 20.42 47.88 6.47
CA GLY A 40 19.61 49.10 6.61
C GLY A 40 18.56 48.98 7.71
N GLY A 41 18.82 49.60 8.86
CA GLY A 41 18.05 49.41 10.10
C GLY A 41 16.82 50.30 10.29
N GLY A 42 16.11 50.00 11.39
CA GLY A 42 15.38 50.98 12.22
C GLY A 42 13.86 51.08 12.02
N GLY A 43 13.10 50.81 13.08
CA GLY A 43 11.73 51.33 13.26
C GLY A 43 10.75 50.34 13.89
N GLY A 44 10.41 50.55 15.16
CA GLY A 44 9.56 49.65 15.96
C GLY A 44 8.07 49.63 15.62
N GLY A 45 7.39 48.59 16.11
CA GLY A 45 5.93 48.53 16.26
C GLY A 45 5.33 47.16 15.90
N LEU A 46 4.54 46.59 16.83
CA LEU A 46 3.70 45.37 16.72
C LEU A 46 4.35 44.02 17.10
N ALA A 47 4.75 43.91 18.38
CA ALA A 47 4.96 42.63 19.03
C ALA A 47 3.61 41.96 19.34
N GLY A 48 3.31 40.82 18.70
CA GLY A 48 2.12 40.04 19.03
C GLY A 48 1.73 38.89 18.09
N TRP A 49 2.50 38.59 17.03
CA TRP A 49 2.03 37.61 16.03
C TRP A 49 3.10 36.77 15.32
N LEU A 50 4.20 36.42 15.99
CA LEU A 50 5.14 35.41 15.49
C LEU A 50 5.73 34.66 16.69
N GLY A 51 5.11 33.53 17.03
CA GLY A 51 5.82 32.48 17.76
C GLY A 51 6.97 32.04 16.87
N VAL A 52 8.20 32.23 17.35
CA VAL A 52 9.39 31.71 16.69
C VAL A 52 9.26 30.19 16.71
N ASP A 53 8.86 29.63 15.57
CA ASP A 53 8.75 28.19 15.38
C ASP A 53 10.15 27.59 15.59
N LYS A 54 10.30 26.83 16.68
CA LYS A 54 11.31 25.78 16.77
C LYS A 54 11.20 24.97 15.47
N PRO A 55 12.30 24.69 14.75
CA PRO A 55 12.24 23.79 13.61
C PRO A 55 11.60 22.48 14.09
N SER A 56 10.45 22.11 13.52
CA SER A 56 9.76 20.86 13.84
C SER A 56 10.76 19.73 13.71
N SER A 57 11.07 19.02 14.79
CA SER A 57 11.95 17.86 14.70
C SER A 57 11.26 16.81 13.82
N THR A 58 12.04 16.04 13.05
CA THR A 58 11.54 14.99 12.14
C THR A 58 10.69 13.91 12.86
N TYR A 59 10.61 13.96 14.19
CA TYR A 59 9.96 12.97 15.06
C TYR A 59 9.08 13.63 16.13
N ASP A 60 8.41 14.75 15.82
CA ASP A 60 7.57 15.51 16.74
C ASP A 60 6.14 14.97 16.92
N LEU A 61 5.70 14.00 16.10
CA LEU A 61 4.35 13.42 16.19
C LEU A 61 4.24 12.31 17.23
N VAL A 62 5.37 11.83 17.76
CA VAL A 62 5.45 10.70 18.69
C VAL A 62 6.19 11.08 19.95
N GLU A 63 5.84 10.44 21.06
CA GLU A 63 6.59 10.59 22.30
C GLU A 63 7.98 9.98 22.16
N GLN A 64 9.04 10.73 22.50
CA GLN A 64 10.40 10.23 22.42
C GLN A 64 10.64 9.14 23.48
N MET A 65 11.02 7.96 23.02
CA MET A 65 11.36 6.82 23.86
C MET A 65 12.86 6.59 23.83
N PHE A 66 13.48 6.54 25.01
CA PHE A 66 14.93 6.32 25.11
C PHE A 66 15.25 4.83 25.28
N PHE A 67 16.25 4.38 24.54
CA PHE A 67 16.78 3.03 24.56
C PHE A 67 18.29 3.04 24.78
N LEU A 68 18.79 2.11 25.58
CA LEU A 68 20.21 1.77 25.62
C LEU A 68 20.49 0.76 24.51
N TYR A 69 21.24 1.18 23.50
CA TYR A 69 21.69 0.32 22.42
C TYR A 69 23.04 -0.30 22.72
N VAL A 70 23.18 -1.58 22.39
CA VAL A 70 24.42 -2.35 22.50
C VAL A 70 24.62 -3.10 21.19
N ARG A 71 25.57 -2.65 20.38
CA ARG A 71 25.97 -3.34 19.13
C ARG A 71 27.16 -4.24 19.40
N VAL A 72 26.95 -5.55 19.25
CA VAL A 72 27.98 -6.58 19.34
C VAL A 72 28.42 -6.95 17.92
N VAL A 73 29.61 -6.51 17.50
CA VAL A 73 30.04 -6.67 16.11
C VAL A 73 30.80 -7.98 15.90
N LYS A 74 31.94 -8.15 16.57
CA LYS A 74 32.83 -9.31 16.41
C LYS A 74 33.75 -9.48 17.61
N ALA A 75 34.32 -10.67 17.76
CA ALA A 75 35.42 -10.93 18.70
C ALA A 75 36.69 -11.37 17.95
N ARG A 76 37.84 -11.22 18.59
CA ARG A 76 39.12 -11.75 18.10
C ARG A 76 39.97 -12.34 19.22
N ASP A 77 40.94 -13.15 18.85
CA ASP A 77 41.96 -13.73 19.73
C ASP A 77 41.37 -14.54 20.89
N LEU A 78 40.26 -15.24 20.63
CA LEU A 78 39.60 -16.10 21.61
C LEU A 78 40.47 -17.33 21.95
N PRO A 79 40.57 -17.73 23.23
CA PRO A 79 41.37 -18.85 23.64
C PRO A 79 40.70 -20.16 23.18
N PRO A 80 41.46 -21.24 22.94
CA PRO A 80 40.88 -22.56 22.74
C PRO A 80 40.19 -23.04 24.03
N ASN A 81 39.23 -23.95 23.88
CA ASN A 81 38.50 -24.52 24.99
C ASN A 81 39.48 -25.24 25.95
N PRO A 82 39.50 -24.91 27.26
CA PRO A 82 40.46 -25.46 28.22
C PRO A 82 40.31 -26.97 28.46
N ILE A 83 39.16 -27.56 28.14
CA ILE A 83 38.86 -28.99 28.36
C ILE A 83 39.13 -29.81 27.10
N THR A 84 38.65 -29.35 25.95
CA THR A 84 38.71 -30.11 24.69
C THR A 84 39.89 -29.74 23.81
N GLY A 85 40.57 -28.61 24.07
CA GLY A 85 41.64 -28.07 23.21
C GLY A 85 41.16 -27.59 21.83
N ALA A 86 39.85 -27.70 21.54
CA ALA A 86 39.24 -27.30 20.28
C ALA A 86 38.90 -25.81 20.25
N ALA A 87 38.61 -25.27 19.05
CA ALA A 87 38.09 -23.92 18.92
C ALA A 87 36.69 -23.84 19.56
N MET A 88 36.46 -22.77 20.32
CA MET A 88 35.20 -22.55 21.07
C MET A 88 33.99 -22.33 20.14
N ASP A 89 32.80 -22.50 20.70
CA ASP A 89 31.52 -22.15 20.12
C ASP A 89 30.97 -20.83 20.71
N PRO A 90 31.58 -19.67 20.40
CA PRO A 90 31.35 -18.44 21.14
C PRO A 90 29.96 -17.86 20.89
N TYR A 91 29.34 -17.37 21.95
CA TYR A 91 28.18 -16.48 21.91
C TYR A 91 28.31 -15.38 22.96
N VAL A 92 27.64 -14.25 22.72
CA VAL A 92 27.65 -13.10 23.61
C VAL A 92 26.29 -12.99 24.30
N GLU A 93 26.33 -12.81 25.62
CA GLU A 93 25.19 -12.56 26.48
C GLU A 93 25.27 -11.13 27.01
N VAL A 94 24.31 -10.28 26.64
CA VAL A 94 24.18 -8.91 27.12
C VAL A 94 23.15 -8.89 28.24
N ARG A 95 23.56 -8.43 29.41
CA ARG A 95 22.75 -8.39 30.63
C ARG A 95 22.64 -6.97 31.16
N LEU A 96 21.41 -6.55 31.45
CA LEU A 96 21.09 -5.27 32.07
C LEU A 96 20.05 -5.49 33.17
N GLY A 97 20.50 -5.58 34.41
CA GLY A 97 19.68 -5.99 35.55
C GLY A 97 19.06 -7.38 35.35
N ASN A 98 17.73 -7.43 35.22
CA ASN A 98 16.94 -8.66 35.01
C ASN A 98 16.78 -9.03 33.52
N TYR A 99 17.12 -8.13 32.60
CA TYR A 99 17.03 -8.40 31.18
C TYR A 99 18.29 -9.08 30.66
N LYS A 100 18.10 -10.11 29.85
CA LYS A 100 19.16 -10.92 29.25
C LYS A 100 18.87 -11.13 27.77
N GLY A 101 19.77 -10.69 26.90
CA GLY A 101 19.76 -10.96 25.47
C GLY A 101 20.99 -11.80 25.10
N THR A 102 20.85 -12.73 24.14
CA THR A 102 21.97 -13.59 23.69
C THR A 102 22.08 -13.59 22.18
N THR A 103 23.29 -13.53 21.64
CA THR A 103 23.54 -13.68 20.20
C THR A 103 23.38 -15.13 19.76
N ARG A 104 23.37 -15.38 18.44
CA ARG A 104 23.60 -16.73 17.89
C ARG A 104 25.03 -17.18 18.25
N HIS A 105 25.22 -18.49 18.39
CA HIS A 105 26.55 -19.09 18.54
C HIS A 105 27.13 -19.41 17.15
N PHE A 106 28.45 -19.49 17.07
CA PHE A 106 29.15 -20.01 15.88
C PHE A 106 29.95 -21.22 16.28
N ASP A 107 29.88 -22.29 15.48
CA ASP A 107 30.62 -23.50 15.78
C ASP A 107 32.11 -23.32 15.43
N ARG A 108 32.98 -23.63 16.39
CA ARG A 108 34.45 -23.73 16.27
C ARG A 108 35.10 -22.53 15.60
N ARG A 109 34.73 -21.31 16.00
CA ARG A 109 35.17 -20.08 15.35
C ARG A 109 35.85 -19.12 16.33
N ALA A 110 37.17 -19.00 16.24
CA ALA A 110 37.97 -18.11 17.10
C ALA A 110 37.76 -16.60 16.82
N ASN A 111 37.25 -16.23 15.64
CA ASN A 111 36.97 -14.85 15.24
C ASN A 111 35.52 -14.70 14.76
N PRO A 112 34.53 -14.82 15.68
CA PRO A 112 33.11 -14.73 15.33
C PRO A 112 32.71 -13.30 14.98
N LYS A 113 31.80 -13.13 14.00
CA LYS A 113 31.17 -11.85 13.65
C LYS A 113 29.65 -12.01 13.77
N TRP A 114 29.04 -11.31 14.73
CA TRP A 114 27.61 -11.40 15.00
C TRP A 114 26.81 -10.25 14.36
N ASP A 115 27.35 -9.03 14.41
CA ASP A 115 26.66 -7.80 13.97
C ASP A 115 25.23 -7.69 14.52
N HIS A 116 25.09 -7.90 15.83
CA HIS A 116 23.81 -7.97 16.51
C HIS A 116 23.61 -6.75 17.41
N VAL A 117 22.45 -6.11 17.35
CA VAL A 117 22.11 -4.97 18.19
C VAL A 117 21.06 -5.36 19.22
N PHE A 118 21.26 -4.94 20.46
CA PHE A 118 20.28 -5.04 21.55
C PHE A 118 19.81 -3.64 21.93
N ALA A 119 18.54 -3.48 22.24
CA ALA A 119 17.89 -2.25 22.67
C ALA A 119 17.15 -2.51 23.98
N PHE A 120 17.59 -1.87 25.05
CA PHE A 120 16.94 -1.95 26.37
C PHE A 120 16.15 -0.67 26.63
N SER A 121 14.85 -0.81 26.91
CA SER A 121 13.99 0.34 27.16
C SER A 121 14.36 1.01 28.48
N LYS A 122 14.78 2.29 28.43
CA LYS A 122 15.27 3.04 29.61
C LYS A 122 14.23 3.12 30.73
N SER A 123 12.95 3.18 30.40
CA SER A 123 11.85 3.23 31.38
C SER A 123 11.74 2.00 32.28
N ARG A 124 12.38 0.88 31.88
CA ARG A 124 12.37 -0.38 32.63
C ARG A 124 13.74 -0.74 33.21
N VAL A 125 14.76 0.09 33.00
CA VAL A 125 16.11 -0.14 33.50
C VAL A 125 16.19 0.25 34.98
N GLN A 126 16.54 -0.69 35.84
CA GLN A 126 16.71 -0.49 37.29
C GLN A 126 18.17 -0.62 37.73
N SER A 127 19.09 -0.94 36.81
CA SER A 127 20.51 -1.15 37.10
C SER A 127 21.35 -0.07 36.45
N ASN A 128 22.47 0.29 37.10
CA ASN A 128 23.39 1.33 36.62
C ASN A 128 24.57 0.76 35.82
N ALA A 129 24.67 -0.57 35.69
CA ALA A 129 25.77 -1.23 34.99
C ALA A 129 25.25 -2.17 33.91
N LEU A 130 25.81 -2.05 32.71
CA LEU A 130 25.63 -2.99 31.61
C LEU A 130 26.74 -4.03 31.64
N GLU A 131 26.40 -5.32 31.63
CA GLU A 131 27.37 -6.41 31.60
C GLU A 131 27.26 -7.18 30.28
N VAL A 132 28.38 -7.31 29.56
CA VAL A 132 28.46 -8.08 28.31
C VAL A 132 29.38 -9.27 28.53
N PHE A 133 28.83 -10.48 28.53
CA PHE A 133 29.53 -11.73 28.78
C PHE A 133 29.82 -12.44 27.46
N LEU A 134 31.05 -12.95 27.30
CA LEU A 134 31.39 -13.92 26.27
C LEU A 134 31.39 -15.33 26.86
N LYS A 135 30.70 -16.27 26.21
CA LYS A 135 30.49 -17.65 26.67
C LYS A 135 30.69 -18.66 25.55
N ASP A 136 30.93 -19.92 25.93
CA ASP A 136 31.10 -21.07 25.04
C ASP A 136 29.96 -22.08 25.24
N ARG A 137 29.39 -22.63 24.15
CA ARG A 137 28.18 -23.48 24.18
C ARG A 137 28.46 -24.95 24.51
N GLU A 138 29.63 -25.49 24.19
CA GLU A 138 29.92 -26.94 24.23
C GLU A 138 30.36 -27.48 25.61
N MET A 139 30.30 -26.66 26.67
CA MET A 139 30.69 -27.08 28.02
C MET A 139 29.59 -27.91 28.70
N LEU A 140 29.81 -29.23 28.77
CA LEU A 140 29.00 -30.20 29.51
C LEU A 140 28.87 -29.80 31.00
N GLY A 141 27.77 -29.13 31.33
CA GLY A 141 27.33 -28.91 32.73
C GLY A 141 27.78 -27.58 33.33
N ARG A 142 26.98 -26.53 33.07
CA ARG A 142 27.12 -25.10 33.42
C ARG A 142 27.98 -24.31 32.43
N ASP A 143 27.35 -23.37 31.73
CA ASP A 143 27.99 -22.41 30.82
C ASP A 143 29.18 -21.70 31.51
N ASP A 144 30.39 -22.22 31.34
CA ASP A 144 31.57 -21.59 31.91
C ASP A 144 32.05 -20.43 31.05
N TYR A 145 32.20 -19.32 31.76
CA TYR A 145 32.36 -17.95 31.31
C TYR A 145 33.78 -17.67 30.78
N VAL A 146 33.90 -17.07 29.60
CA VAL A 146 35.20 -16.72 28.99
C VAL A 146 35.73 -15.39 29.51
N GLY A 147 34.86 -14.38 29.59
CA GLY A 147 35.22 -13.04 30.06
C GLY A 147 34.07 -12.04 29.92
N LYS A 148 34.16 -10.88 30.59
CA LYS A 148 33.12 -9.83 30.52
C LYS A 148 33.70 -8.46 30.23
N VAL A 149 32.84 -7.58 29.72
CA VAL A 149 33.03 -6.14 29.68
C VAL A 149 31.89 -5.51 30.48
N THR A 150 32.20 -4.54 31.34
CA THR A 150 31.20 -3.81 32.12
C THR A 150 31.25 -2.33 31.76
N PHE A 151 30.08 -1.72 31.55
CA PHE A 151 29.93 -0.28 31.28
C PHE A 151 29.10 0.37 32.39
N ASP A 152 29.54 1.52 32.88
CA ASP A 152 28.69 2.40 33.70
C ASP A 152 27.76 3.19 32.77
N LEU A 153 26.45 3.12 33.03
CA LEU A 153 25.45 3.84 32.25
C LEU A 153 25.60 5.36 32.32
N ALA A 154 26.26 5.91 33.36
CA ALA A 154 26.53 7.34 33.47
C ALA A 154 27.53 7.84 32.41
N GLU A 155 28.41 6.97 31.92
CA GLU A 155 29.44 7.30 30.93
C GLU A 155 28.98 7.06 29.49
N VAL A 156 27.80 6.46 29.31
CA VAL A 156 27.28 6.13 27.98
C VAL A 156 26.79 7.39 27.26
N PRO A 157 27.30 7.68 26.04
CA PRO A 157 26.91 8.87 25.30
C PRO A 157 25.44 8.79 24.86
N THR A 158 24.73 9.91 24.92
CA THR A 158 23.39 10.05 24.34
C THR A 158 23.48 10.61 22.94
N ARG A 159 22.81 9.96 21.99
CA ARG A 159 22.76 10.28 20.56
C ARG A 159 21.31 10.44 20.14
N VAL A 160 21.00 11.52 19.43
CA VAL A 160 19.68 11.69 18.80
C VAL A 160 19.91 12.11 17.35
N PRO A 161 19.21 11.52 16.36
CA PRO A 161 19.32 11.98 14.98
C PRO A 161 19.18 13.52 14.91
N PRO A 162 20.08 14.21 14.19
CA PRO A 162 20.88 13.75 13.05
C PRO A 162 22.31 13.28 13.35
N ASP A 163 22.69 13.05 14.60
CA ASP A 163 24.06 12.66 14.97
C ASP A 163 24.54 11.39 14.22
N SER A 164 25.82 11.33 13.81
CA SER A 164 26.40 10.16 13.11
C SER A 164 26.47 8.90 14.00
N PRO A 165 26.44 7.68 13.42
CA PRO A 165 26.49 6.44 14.20
C PRO A 165 27.81 6.32 14.98
N LEU A 166 27.73 5.84 16.23
CA LEU A 166 28.90 5.65 17.08
C LEU A 166 29.78 4.52 16.52
N ALA A 167 31.06 4.82 16.32
CA ALA A 167 32.02 3.84 15.82
C ALA A 167 32.26 2.73 16.86
N PRO A 168 32.16 1.43 16.49
CA PRO A 168 32.50 0.33 17.37
C PRO A 168 33.96 0.35 17.81
N GLN A 169 34.22 0.06 19.08
CA GLN A 169 35.54 0.04 19.69
C GLN A 169 35.89 -1.34 20.22
N TRP A 170 37.19 -1.64 20.33
CA TRP A 170 37.69 -2.89 20.91
C TRP A 170 37.80 -2.80 22.42
N TYR A 171 37.19 -3.74 23.12
CA TYR A 171 37.26 -3.89 24.57
C TYR A 171 37.95 -5.21 24.93
N ARG A 172 38.85 -5.17 25.91
CA ARG A 172 39.50 -6.35 26.47
C ARG A 172 38.59 -7.03 27.49
N LEU A 173 38.59 -8.36 27.51
CA LEU A 173 37.78 -9.14 28.43
C LEU A 173 38.40 -9.18 29.83
N GLU A 174 37.57 -9.04 30.86
CA GLU A 174 37.95 -9.17 32.27
C GLU A 174 37.63 -10.58 32.82
N GLU A 175 38.42 -11.06 33.78
CA GLU A 175 38.27 -12.39 34.42
C GLU A 175 37.31 -12.37 35.63
N ARG A 176 36.80 -13.55 36.01
CA ARG A 176 36.00 -13.75 37.22
C ARG A 176 36.86 -13.46 38.45
N ARG A 177 36.44 -12.51 39.29
CA ARG A 177 36.96 -12.35 40.67
C ARG A 177 36.85 -13.69 41.43
N ARG A 178 37.93 -14.46 41.43
CA ARG A 178 38.27 -15.44 42.46
C ARG A 178 39.50 -14.85 43.17
N GLY A 179 39.48 -14.90 44.50
CA GLY A 179 40.32 -14.10 45.38
C GLY A 179 41.81 -13.99 44.99
N GLU A 180 42.34 -12.80 45.28
CA GLU A 180 43.75 -12.41 45.43
C GLU A 180 44.80 -13.05 44.52
N GLY A 181 45.45 -12.19 43.73
CA GLY A 181 46.86 -12.38 43.38
C GLY A 181 47.14 -13.22 42.14
N GLY A 182 46.57 -12.86 40.98
CA GLY A 182 47.01 -13.39 39.69
C GLY A 182 46.57 -12.49 38.55
N GLY A 183 47.45 -11.64 38.05
CA GLY A 183 47.23 -10.79 36.87
C GLY A 183 47.21 -11.59 35.56
N GLY A 184 46.34 -12.59 35.46
CA GLY A 184 46.12 -13.37 34.25
C GLY A 184 45.35 -12.54 33.23
N LYS A 185 46.01 -12.11 32.16
CA LYS A 185 45.32 -11.49 31.01
C LYS A 185 44.44 -12.55 30.34
N VAL A 186 43.13 -12.41 30.38
CA VAL A 186 42.22 -13.17 29.51
C VAL A 186 42.59 -12.83 28.07
N ARG A 187 42.94 -13.84 27.26
CA ARG A 187 43.11 -13.67 25.82
C ARG A 187 41.73 -13.48 25.20
N GLY A 188 41.56 -12.45 24.38
CA GLY A 188 40.31 -12.17 23.67
C GLY A 188 39.87 -10.72 23.78
N GLU A 189 39.47 -10.15 22.64
CA GLU A 189 38.91 -8.81 22.55
C GLU A 189 37.53 -8.86 21.88
N LEU A 190 36.63 -8.01 22.36
CA LEU A 190 35.26 -7.90 21.86
C LEU A 190 35.02 -6.49 21.31
N MET A 191 34.57 -6.40 20.06
CA MET A 191 34.26 -5.12 19.41
C MET A 191 32.81 -4.74 19.65
N LEU A 192 32.58 -3.66 20.40
CA LEU A 192 31.28 -3.20 20.87
C LEU A 192 31.05 -1.71 20.59
N ALA A 193 29.79 -1.31 20.45
CA ALA A 193 29.36 0.09 20.59
C ALA A 193 28.17 0.16 21.56
N VAL A 194 28.21 1.09 22.51
CA VAL A 194 27.13 1.31 23.49
C VAL A 194 26.75 2.78 23.49
N TRP A 195 25.47 3.09 23.31
CA TRP A 195 24.96 4.46 23.31
C TRP A 195 23.50 4.50 23.76
N ILE A 196 23.06 5.66 24.26
CA ILE A 196 21.64 5.94 24.50
C ILE A 196 21.08 6.59 23.25
N GLY A 197 20.03 6.02 22.66
CA GLY A 197 19.37 6.56 21.48
C GLY A 197 17.85 6.62 21.64
N THR A 198 17.16 7.05 20.59
CA THR A 198 15.68 7.06 20.54
C THR A 198 15.16 6.01 19.58
N GLN A 199 13.84 5.89 19.42
CA GLN A 199 13.22 5.04 18.40
C GLN A 199 13.50 5.49 16.95
N ALA A 200 14.01 6.71 16.78
CA ALA A 200 14.41 7.25 15.48
C ALA A 200 15.83 6.81 15.06
N ASP A 201 16.56 6.10 15.93
CA ASP A 201 17.89 5.60 15.61
C ASP A 201 17.82 4.53 14.50
N GLU A 202 18.76 4.57 13.55
CA GLU A 202 18.89 3.61 12.45
C GLU A 202 18.98 2.16 12.95
N ALA A 203 19.50 1.94 14.16
CA ALA A 203 19.60 0.61 14.75
C ALA A 203 18.28 0.08 15.33
N PHE A 204 17.26 0.93 15.52
CA PHE A 204 15.99 0.57 16.16
C PHE A 204 15.25 -0.61 15.47
N PRO A 205 15.11 -0.65 14.13
CA PRO A 205 14.36 -1.72 13.45
C PRO A 205 15.07 -3.09 13.50
N GLU A 206 16.40 -3.10 13.54
CA GLU A 206 17.20 -4.32 13.54
C GLU A 206 17.48 -4.87 14.95
N ALA A 207 17.36 -4.02 15.96
CA ALA A 207 17.68 -4.37 17.34
C ALA A 207 16.73 -5.43 17.91
N TRP A 208 17.28 -6.32 18.73
CA TRP A 208 16.52 -7.10 19.70
C TRP A 208 16.05 -6.18 20.82
N HIS A 209 14.78 -6.27 21.23
CA HIS A 209 14.21 -5.39 22.24
C HIS A 209 13.87 -6.12 23.54
N SER A 210 14.19 -5.51 24.68
CA SER A 210 14.06 -6.12 26.01
C SER A 210 12.62 -6.49 26.43
N ASP A 211 11.62 -5.78 25.93
CA ASP A 211 10.19 -6.04 26.13
C ASP A 211 9.69 -7.26 25.33
N ALA A 212 10.46 -7.72 24.33
CA ALA A 212 10.22 -8.94 23.59
C ALA A 212 11.05 -10.14 24.08
N ALA A 213 11.67 -10.04 25.26
CA ALA A 213 12.57 -11.08 25.79
C ALA A 213 11.92 -12.48 25.98
N ALA A 214 10.58 -12.53 26.05
CA ALA A 214 9.83 -13.79 26.09
C ALA A 214 9.90 -14.59 24.77
N VAL A 215 10.26 -13.95 23.66
CA VAL A 215 10.38 -14.56 22.34
C VAL A 215 11.84 -14.95 22.08
N ARG A 216 12.06 -16.23 21.75
CA ARG A 216 13.39 -16.80 21.51
C ARG A 216 13.47 -17.43 20.11
N GLY A 217 14.70 -17.58 19.60
CA GLY A 217 14.95 -18.24 18.32
C GLY A 217 14.45 -17.46 17.11
N GLU A 218 13.88 -18.16 16.14
CA GLU A 218 13.38 -17.57 14.87
C GLU A 218 12.21 -16.59 15.06
N GLY A 219 11.48 -16.69 16.18
CA GLY A 219 10.41 -15.75 16.51
C GLY A 219 10.89 -14.31 16.74
N VAL A 220 12.18 -14.07 17.02
CA VAL A 220 12.71 -12.72 17.22
C VAL A 220 12.58 -11.87 15.96
N ALA A 221 12.77 -12.47 14.77
CA ALA A 221 12.64 -11.76 13.51
C ALA A 221 11.20 -11.31 13.25
N SER A 222 10.19 -12.06 13.70
CA SER A 222 8.76 -11.77 13.45
C SER A 222 8.19 -10.63 14.29
N VAL A 223 8.93 -10.15 15.29
CA VAL A 223 8.55 -9.07 16.22
C VAL A 223 9.10 -7.70 15.79
N ARG A 224 10.05 -7.65 14.85
CA ARG A 224 10.73 -6.41 14.45
C ARG A 224 9.82 -5.45 13.67
N SER A 225 10.15 -4.16 13.72
CA SER A 225 9.59 -3.17 12.81
C SER A 225 10.30 -3.22 11.46
N LYS A 226 9.60 -2.87 10.38
CA LYS A 226 10.17 -2.87 9.03
C LYS A 226 9.38 -1.99 8.06
N ALA A 227 10.10 -1.28 7.20
CA ALA A 227 9.56 -0.70 5.98
C ALA A 227 9.77 -1.67 4.80
N TYR A 228 8.72 -1.88 4.00
CA TYR A 228 8.74 -2.69 2.79
C TYR A 228 8.39 -1.83 1.59
N VAL A 229 8.82 -2.29 0.42
CA VAL A 229 8.52 -1.65 -0.86
C VAL A 229 7.78 -2.64 -1.75
N SER A 230 6.61 -2.22 -2.25
CA SER A 230 5.86 -2.98 -3.25
C SER A 230 6.72 -3.20 -4.51
N PRO A 231 6.62 -4.37 -5.16
CA PRO A 231 7.17 -4.56 -6.49
C PRO A 231 6.64 -3.50 -7.46
N LYS A 232 7.47 -3.10 -8.41
CA LYS A 232 7.03 -2.28 -9.54
C LYS A 232 6.35 -3.18 -10.57
N LEU A 233 5.03 -3.05 -10.67
CA LEU A 233 4.18 -3.88 -11.51
C LEU A 233 3.95 -3.25 -12.88
N TRP A 234 3.91 -4.08 -13.92
CA TRP A 234 3.67 -3.70 -15.31
C TRP A 234 2.53 -4.53 -15.90
N TYR A 235 1.79 -3.97 -16.85
CA TYR A 235 0.92 -4.77 -17.71
C TYR A 235 1.72 -5.27 -18.91
N LEU A 236 1.79 -6.58 -19.08
CA LEU A 236 2.32 -7.22 -20.27
C LEU A 236 1.15 -7.50 -21.21
N ARG A 237 1.10 -6.80 -22.33
CA ARG A 237 0.13 -7.05 -23.40
C ARG A 237 0.77 -7.97 -24.43
N VAL A 238 0.16 -9.13 -24.66
CA VAL A 238 0.58 -10.14 -25.63
C VAL A 238 -0.54 -10.30 -26.64
N ASN A 239 -0.37 -9.74 -27.83
CA ASN A 239 -1.28 -9.94 -28.95
C ASN A 239 -0.79 -11.17 -29.75
N VAL A 240 -1.54 -12.26 -29.68
CA VAL A 240 -1.27 -13.51 -30.41
C VAL A 240 -1.97 -13.39 -31.77
N ILE A 241 -1.19 -13.22 -32.83
CA ILE A 241 -1.72 -12.89 -34.15
C ILE A 241 -2.08 -14.17 -34.91
N GLU A 242 -1.08 -15.00 -35.17
CA GLU A 242 -1.20 -16.20 -35.99
C GLU A 242 -0.09 -17.21 -35.67
N ALA A 243 -0.24 -18.44 -36.16
CA ALA A 243 0.82 -19.42 -36.20
C ALA A 243 0.92 -20.02 -37.61
N GLN A 244 2.11 -20.53 -37.94
CA GLN A 244 2.42 -21.13 -39.24
C GLN A 244 2.92 -22.56 -39.08
N ASP A 245 2.56 -23.39 -40.07
CA ASP A 245 2.97 -24.80 -40.19
C ASP A 245 2.60 -25.65 -38.96
N VAL A 246 1.45 -25.38 -38.34
CA VAL A 246 0.99 -26.09 -37.14
C VAL A 246 0.51 -27.49 -37.52
N GLN A 247 1.38 -28.49 -37.40
CA GLN A 247 1.06 -29.88 -37.76
C GLN A 247 0.39 -30.61 -36.58
N PRO A 248 -0.84 -31.13 -36.74
CA PRO A 248 -1.48 -31.93 -35.70
C PRO A 248 -0.76 -33.26 -35.52
N LEU A 249 -0.67 -33.74 -34.28
CA LEU A 249 0.01 -35.00 -33.96
C LEU A 249 -0.72 -36.23 -34.55
N HIS A 250 -2.02 -36.11 -34.85
CA HIS A 250 -2.88 -37.19 -35.33
C HIS A 250 -3.53 -36.83 -36.67
N ALA A 251 -2.71 -36.70 -37.72
CA ALA A 251 -3.14 -36.28 -39.07
C ALA A 251 -4.03 -37.29 -39.84
N GLY A 252 -4.39 -38.44 -39.26
CA GLY A 252 -5.10 -39.53 -39.96
C GLY A 252 -6.63 -39.54 -39.85
N GLY A 253 -7.24 -38.64 -39.06
CA GLY A 253 -8.64 -38.79 -38.61
C GLY A 253 -9.72 -37.99 -39.34
N GLY A 254 -9.42 -37.26 -40.42
CA GLY A 254 -10.42 -36.44 -41.15
C GLY A 254 -11.02 -35.25 -40.37
N ARG A 255 -10.59 -35.03 -39.13
CA ARG A 255 -10.97 -33.89 -38.29
C ARG A 255 -10.05 -32.70 -38.57
N ALA A 256 -10.62 -31.52 -38.77
CA ALA A 256 -9.85 -30.28 -38.76
C ALA A 256 -9.35 -29.97 -37.33
N PRO A 257 -8.05 -29.73 -37.10
CA PRO A 257 -7.52 -29.45 -35.77
C PRO A 257 -8.13 -28.16 -35.22
N GLU A 258 -8.46 -28.16 -33.93
CA GLU A 258 -9.00 -27.00 -33.21
C GLU A 258 -7.90 -26.40 -32.35
N VAL A 259 -7.15 -25.47 -32.93
CA VAL A 259 -5.93 -24.96 -32.33
C VAL A 259 -6.21 -23.72 -31.50
N PHE A 260 -5.59 -23.64 -30.32
CA PHE A 260 -5.53 -22.43 -29.51
C PHE A 260 -4.13 -22.23 -28.94
N VAL A 261 -3.85 -21.01 -28.50
CA VAL A 261 -2.59 -20.67 -27.82
C VAL A 261 -2.86 -20.46 -26.34
N LYS A 262 -2.10 -21.17 -25.52
CA LYS A 262 -2.04 -21.00 -24.08
C LYS A 262 -0.78 -20.23 -23.72
N ALA A 263 -0.96 -19.02 -23.21
CA ALA A 263 0.12 -18.16 -22.73
C ALA A 263 0.19 -18.22 -21.21
N GLN A 264 1.38 -18.44 -20.67
CA GLN A 264 1.65 -18.53 -19.25
C GLN A 264 2.77 -17.59 -18.83
N VAL A 265 2.57 -16.88 -17.72
CA VAL A 265 3.57 -16.05 -17.06
C VAL A 265 3.46 -16.28 -15.55
N GLY A 266 4.47 -16.92 -14.95
CA GLY A 266 4.42 -17.34 -13.55
C GLY A 266 3.21 -18.26 -13.30
N SER A 267 2.34 -17.85 -12.37
CA SER A 267 1.08 -18.56 -12.05
C SER A 267 -0.12 -18.15 -12.92
N GLN A 268 0.03 -17.15 -13.80
CA GLN A 268 -1.04 -16.67 -14.66
C GLN A 268 -1.08 -17.48 -15.95
N ILE A 269 -2.26 -17.99 -16.31
CA ILE A 269 -2.48 -18.74 -17.55
C ILE A 269 -3.70 -18.14 -18.24
N LEU A 270 -3.52 -17.68 -19.48
CA LEU A 270 -4.59 -17.22 -20.36
C LEU A 270 -4.57 -18.03 -21.65
N LYS A 271 -5.73 -18.25 -22.24
CA LYS A 271 -5.91 -19.01 -23.48
C LYS A 271 -6.62 -18.13 -24.52
N THR A 272 -6.24 -18.25 -25.78
CA THR A 272 -7.03 -17.70 -26.90
C THR A 272 -8.27 -18.55 -27.16
N SER A 273 -9.18 -18.05 -27.99
CA SER A 273 -10.25 -18.87 -28.55
C SER A 273 -9.67 -20.02 -29.38
N ALA A 274 -10.35 -21.17 -29.39
CA ALA A 274 -10.01 -22.27 -30.27
C ALA A 274 -10.54 -21.99 -31.69
N VAL A 275 -9.66 -22.14 -32.69
CA VAL A 275 -9.95 -21.85 -34.09
C VAL A 275 -9.69 -23.12 -34.92
N PRO A 276 -10.61 -23.52 -35.81
CA PRO A 276 -10.36 -24.61 -36.74
C PRO A 276 -9.23 -24.22 -37.71
N ALA A 277 -8.22 -25.07 -37.85
CA ALA A 277 -7.02 -24.79 -38.62
C ALA A 277 -6.82 -25.78 -39.80
N PRO A 278 -7.75 -25.82 -40.78
CA PRO A 278 -7.65 -26.76 -41.92
C PRO A 278 -6.43 -26.47 -42.82
N ALA A 279 -5.95 -25.22 -42.85
CA ALA A 279 -4.78 -24.80 -43.61
C ALA A 279 -3.48 -24.78 -42.79
N LEU A 280 -3.47 -25.36 -41.58
CA LEU A 280 -2.32 -25.40 -40.65
C LEU A 280 -1.74 -24.02 -40.25
N ASN A 281 -2.44 -22.94 -40.61
CA ASN A 281 -2.05 -21.55 -40.36
C ASN A 281 -3.16 -20.80 -39.60
N PRO A 282 -3.42 -21.16 -38.33
CA PRO A 282 -4.48 -20.55 -37.54
C PRO A 282 -4.22 -19.06 -37.27
N ARG A 283 -5.30 -18.28 -37.23
CA ARG A 283 -5.29 -16.84 -36.91
C ARG A 283 -6.24 -16.55 -35.76
N TRP A 284 -5.76 -15.82 -34.76
CA TRP A 284 -6.53 -15.42 -33.58
C TRP A 284 -6.68 -13.90 -33.50
N ASN A 285 -5.55 -13.19 -33.55
CA ASN A 285 -5.47 -11.75 -33.31
C ASN A 285 -6.13 -11.32 -31.99
N GLU A 286 -5.80 -12.02 -30.91
CA GLU A 286 -6.36 -11.80 -29.57
C GLU A 286 -5.32 -11.22 -28.61
N ASP A 287 -5.75 -10.26 -27.78
CA ASP A 287 -4.93 -9.64 -26.73
C ASP A 287 -5.07 -10.40 -25.41
N LEU A 288 -3.95 -10.94 -24.92
CA LEU A 288 -3.82 -11.50 -23.58
C LEU A 288 -3.05 -10.51 -22.70
N LEU A 289 -3.59 -10.19 -21.52
CA LEU A 289 -3.06 -9.19 -20.60
C LEU A 289 -2.63 -9.85 -19.29
N PHE A 290 -1.36 -9.68 -18.94
CA PHE A 290 -0.76 -10.22 -17.72
C PHE A 290 -0.25 -9.10 -16.82
N VAL A 291 -0.15 -9.37 -15.52
CA VAL A 291 0.58 -8.49 -14.58
C VAL A 291 1.95 -9.09 -14.30
N VAL A 292 3.02 -8.31 -14.40
CA VAL A 292 4.39 -8.78 -14.16
C VAL A 292 5.17 -7.80 -13.28
N ALA A 293 6.12 -8.30 -12.49
CA ALA A 293 6.91 -7.48 -11.57
C ALA A 293 8.37 -7.33 -12.01
N GLU A 294 8.93 -6.12 -11.92
CA GLU A 294 10.37 -5.85 -12.09
C GLU A 294 11.15 -6.39 -10.87
N PRO A 295 12.26 -7.16 -11.02
CA PRO A 295 13.18 -7.26 -12.17
C PRO A 295 12.85 -8.31 -13.27
N PHE A 296 11.59 -8.71 -13.46
CA PHE A 296 11.15 -9.64 -14.51
C PHE A 296 11.88 -10.99 -14.50
N GLU A 297 11.86 -11.65 -13.36
CA GLU A 297 12.44 -12.99 -13.16
C GLU A 297 11.68 -14.08 -13.93
N GLU A 298 10.41 -13.83 -14.27
CA GLU A 298 9.53 -14.76 -14.98
C GLU A 298 9.71 -14.70 -16.50
N GLN A 299 9.30 -15.77 -17.19
CA GLN A 299 9.31 -15.87 -18.65
C GLN A 299 7.88 -16.00 -19.19
N LEU A 300 7.63 -15.48 -20.39
CA LEU A 300 6.41 -15.73 -21.16
C LEU A 300 6.54 -17.06 -21.89
N VAL A 301 5.77 -18.05 -21.47
CA VAL A 301 5.70 -19.36 -22.13
C VAL A 301 4.45 -19.41 -23.00
N LEU A 302 4.63 -19.63 -24.30
CA LEU A 302 3.54 -19.83 -25.26
C LEU A 302 3.49 -21.30 -25.65
N MET A 303 2.31 -21.89 -25.57
CA MET A 303 2.04 -23.28 -25.93
C MET A 303 0.91 -23.30 -26.97
N VAL A 304 1.18 -23.89 -28.13
CA VAL A 304 0.16 -24.14 -29.15
C VAL A 304 -0.41 -25.52 -28.91
N GLU A 305 -1.69 -25.61 -28.59
CA GLU A 305 -2.39 -26.83 -28.22
C GLU A 305 -3.53 -27.09 -29.22
N ASP A 306 -3.77 -28.38 -29.56
CA ASP A 306 -4.93 -28.85 -30.33
C ASP A 306 -5.95 -29.48 -29.38
N ARG A 307 -7.20 -29.02 -29.47
CA ARG A 307 -8.29 -29.57 -28.67
C ARG A 307 -8.82 -30.85 -29.31
N VAL A 308 -8.35 -32.00 -28.84
CA VAL A 308 -8.79 -33.30 -29.37
C VAL A 308 -10.14 -33.73 -28.77
N ALA A 309 -10.34 -33.52 -27.47
CA ALA A 309 -11.62 -33.80 -26.81
C ALA A 309 -11.82 -32.84 -25.62
N PRO A 310 -13.04 -32.69 -25.08
CA PRO A 310 -13.27 -31.87 -23.89
C PRO A 310 -12.37 -32.34 -22.73
N GLY A 311 -11.43 -31.51 -22.29
CA GLY A 311 -10.47 -31.84 -21.22
C GLY A 311 -9.24 -32.62 -21.67
N LYS A 312 -9.07 -32.92 -22.97
CA LYS A 312 -7.87 -33.52 -23.55
C LYS A 312 -7.33 -32.63 -24.66
N ASP A 313 -6.26 -31.91 -24.34
CA ASP A 313 -5.54 -31.01 -25.23
C ASP A 313 -4.15 -31.60 -25.56
N ASP A 314 -3.78 -31.67 -26.85
CA ASP A 314 -2.49 -32.17 -27.31
C ASP A 314 -1.53 -31.00 -27.59
N LEU A 315 -0.33 -31.02 -27.01
CA LEU A 315 0.67 -29.97 -27.20
C LEU A 315 1.38 -30.12 -28.55
N LEU A 316 1.25 -29.13 -29.42
CA LEU A 316 1.87 -29.10 -30.75
C LEU A 316 3.23 -28.40 -30.75
N GLY A 317 3.40 -27.36 -29.94
CA GLY A 317 4.65 -26.62 -29.86
C GLY A 317 4.72 -25.69 -28.66
N ARG A 318 5.95 -25.41 -28.19
CA ARG A 318 6.20 -24.54 -27.04
C ARG A 318 7.37 -23.60 -27.30
N VAL A 319 7.28 -22.37 -26.78
CA VAL A 319 8.41 -21.43 -26.71
C VAL A 319 8.41 -20.70 -25.36
N ALA A 320 9.58 -20.45 -24.80
CA ALA A 320 9.76 -19.67 -23.57
C ALA A 320 10.59 -18.41 -23.86
N LEU A 321 10.01 -17.25 -23.59
CA LEU A 321 10.55 -15.94 -23.96
C LEU A 321 10.83 -15.10 -22.70
N PRO A 322 12.09 -14.71 -22.44
CA PRO A 322 12.40 -13.72 -21.40
C PRO A 322 11.65 -12.42 -21.62
N LEU A 323 11.07 -11.86 -20.55
CA LEU A 323 10.28 -10.61 -20.65
C LEU A 323 11.14 -9.39 -21.03
N THR A 324 12.46 -9.46 -20.83
CA THR A 324 13.41 -8.43 -21.26
C THR A 324 13.52 -8.29 -22.78
N LEU A 325 13.04 -9.26 -23.56
CA LEU A 325 12.96 -9.18 -25.02
C LEU A 325 11.94 -8.15 -25.52
N PHE A 326 10.95 -7.82 -24.69
CA PHE A 326 9.84 -6.94 -25.06
C PHE A 326 10.11 -5.49 -24.65
N GLU A 327 9.79 -4.56 -25.55
CA GLU A 327 9.99 -3.14 -25.30
C GLU A 327 9.07 -2.59 -24.19
N LYS A 328 9.58 -1.62 -23.44
CA LYS A 328 8.81 -0.86 -22.45
C LYS A 328 8.10 0.31 -23.15
N ARG A 329 6.79 0.20 -23.33
CA ARG A 329 5.96 1.23 -23.96
C ARG A 329 5.51 2.29 -22.97
N LEU A 330 5.87 3.54 -23.24
CA LEU A 330 5.58 4.70 -22.37
C LEU A 330 4.47 5.61 -22.91
N ASP A 331 4.03 5.39 -24.14
CA ASP A 331 3.03 6.22 -24.82
C ASP A 331 2.02 5.38 -25.60
N HIS A 332 1.02 6.05 -26.16
CA HIS A 332 -0.11 5.45 -26.87
C HIS A 332 0.20 5.15 -28.34
N ARG A 333 1.48 5.06 -28.72
CA ARG A 333 1.85 4.79 -30.11
C ARG A 333 1.38 3.39 -30.49
N PRO A 334 0.74 3.25 -31.67
CA PRO A 334 0.24 1.96 -32.14
C PRO A 334 1.37 1.03 -32.60
N PHE A 335 2.56 1.58 -32.85
CA PHE A 335 3.69 0.82 -33.36
C PHE A 335 4.37 0.06 -32.22
N VAL A 336 4.08 -1.24 -32.14
CA VAL A 336 4.86 -2.24 -31.41
C VAL A 336 5.25 -3.29 -32.44
N GLN A 337 6.55 -3.55 -32.57
CA GLN A 337 7.07 -4.49 -33.56
C GLN A 337 6.54 -5.90 -33.27
N SER A 338 5.85 -6.51 -34.24
CA SER A 338 5.51 -7.93 -34.15
C SER A 338 6.69 -8.78 -34.60
N ARG A 339 6.86 -9.95 -33.98
CA ARG A 339 7.98 -10.86 -34.22
C ARG A 339 7.49 -12.30 -34.33
N TRP A 340 8.16 -13.07 -35.17
CA TRP A 340 7.96 -14.51 -35.28
C TRP A 340 8.91 -15.22 -34.31
N PHE A 341 8.39 -16.24 -33.64
CA PHE A 341 9.15 -17.10 -32.75
C PHE A 341 9.00 -18.55 -33.19
N ASP A 342 10.13 -19.24 -33.28
CA ASP A 342 10.17 -20.67 -33.59
C ASP A 342 9.68 -21.48 -32.38
N LEU A 343 8.83 -22.48 -32.64
CA LEU A 343 8.32 -23.38 -31.61
C LEU A 343 9.18 -24.64 -31.51
N GLU A 344 9.50 -25.05 -30.30
CA GLU A 344 10.12 -26.35 -30.04
C GLU A 344 9.08 -27.46 -30.17
N LYS A 345 9.42 -28.53 -30.90
CA LYS A 345 8.55 -29.69 -31.10
C LYS A 345 8.55 -30.56 -29.83
N PHE A 346 7.36 -30.91 -29.33
CA PHE A 346 7.19 -31.81 -28.17
C PHE A 346 6.48 -33.09 -28.62
N GLY A 347 7.10 -34.26 -28.43
CA GLY A 347 6.51 -35.55 -28.81
C GLY A 347 7.32 -36.74 -28.31
N VAL A 348 6.63 -37.86 -28.06
CA VAL A 348 7.16 -39.13 -27.50
C VAL A 348 8.22 -39.81 -28.39
N GLY A 349 8.45 -39.32 -29.61
CA GLY A 349 9.48 -39.84 -30.52
C GLY A 349 10.93 -39.44 -30.20
N ALA A 350 11.18 -38.50 -29.29
CA ALA A 350 12.55 -38.10 -28.93
C ALA A 350 13.27 -39.07 -27.98
N ALA A 351 12.58 -40.10 -27.47
CA ALA A 351 13.14 -41.07 -26.52
C ALA A 351 13.43 -42.45 -27.14
N VAL A 352 13.22 -42.65 -28.45
CA VAL A 352 13.36 -43.98 -29.09
C VAL A 352 14.44 -44.06 -30.18
N GLU A 353 14.98 -42.94 -30.67
CA GLU A 353 16.17 -43.01 -31.55
C GLU A 353 17.36 -42.37 -30.85
N GLY A 354 18.29 -43.25 -30.48
CA GLY A 354 19.56 -42.90 -29.87
C GLY A 354 20.36 -41.91 -30.70
N GLU A 355 21.08 -41.06 -29.98
CA GLU A 355 22.27 -40.32 -30.39
C GLU A 355 22.57 -40.32 -31.90
N THR A 356 22.05 -39.32 -32.62
CA THR A 356 22.81 -38.53 -33.60
C THR A 356 21.93 -37.40 -34.15
N ARG A 357 22.50 -36.19 -34.19
CA ARG A 357 21.90 -34.93 -34.69
C ARG A 357 20.73 -34.36 -33.89
N ARG A 358 21.06 -33.38 -33.04
CA ARG A 358 20.20 -32.23 -32.75
C ARG A 358 20.00 -31.39 -34.02
N GLU A 359 19.32 -31.94 -35.03
CA GLU A 359 18.67 -31.11 -36.03
C GLU A 359 17.34 -30.71 -35.41
N LEU A 360 17.27 -29.48 -34.90
CA LEU A 360 16.01 -28.78 -34.64
C LEU A 360 15.24 -28.73 -35.97
N ARG A 361 14.51 -29.80 -36.30
CA ARG A 361 13.61 -29.80 -37.45
C ARG A 361 12.50 -28.81 -37.12
N PHE A 362 12.65 -27.62 -37.68
CA PHE A 362 11.66 -26.56 -37.76
C PHE A 362 10.27 -27.16 -38.02
N ALA A 363 9.36 -27.01 -37.05
CA ALA A 363 8.03 -27.62 -37.12
C ALA A 363 6.94 -26.56 -37.26
N SER A 364 7.01 -25.46 -36.51
CA SER A 364 5.97 -24.43 -36.51
C SER A 364 6.51 -23.08 -35.97
N ARG A 365 5.85 -21.98 -36.31
CA ARG A 365 6.14 -20.63 -35.76
C ARG A 365 4.91 -19.98 -35.18
N VAL A 366 5.10 -19.09 -34.22
CA VAL A 366 4.04 -18.22 -33.69
C VAL A 366 4.39 -16.74 -33.91
N HIS A 367 3.43 -15.97 -34.41
CA HIS A 367 3.54 -14.53 -34.63
C HIS A 367 2.91 -13.78 -33.47
N VAL A 368 3.72 -12.99 -32.77
CA VAL A 368 3.30 -12.30 -31.55
C VAL A 368 3.74 -10.86 -31.59
N ARG A 369 2.87 -9.98 -31.11
CA ARG A 369 3.19 -8.60 -30.75
C ARG A 369 3.06 -8.46 -29.24
N ALA A 370 4.17 -8.25 -28.54
CA ALA A 370 4.16 -8.10 -27.09
C ALA A 370 4.93 -6.87 -26.62
N CYS A 371 4.43 -6.21 -25.58
CA CYS A 371 5.07 -5.03 -24.97
C CYS A 371 4.75 -4.91 -23.47
N LEU A 372 5.64 -4.26 -22.73
CA LEU A 372 5.47 -3.91 -21.32
C LEU A 372 4.93 -2.49 -21.20
N GLU A 373 3.67 -2.34 -20.79
CA GLU A 373 2.99 -1.04 -20.74
C GLU A 373 3.30 -0.31 -19.42
N GLY A 374 4.17 0.71 -19.50
CA GLY A 374 4.57 1.54 -18.34
C GLY A 374 3.73 2.79 -18.14
N ALA A 375 2.88 3.14 -19.10
CA ALA A 375 2.03 4.34 -19.08
C ALA A 375 0.74 4.17 -18.26
N TYR A 376 0.37 2.93 -17.95
CA TYR A 376 -0.73 2.63 -17.02
C TYR A 376 -0.24 2.71 -15.57
N HIS A 377 -1.16 3.01 -14.67
CA HIS A 377 -1.02 2.63 -13.27
C HIS A 377 -1.58 1.21 -13.11
N VAL A 378 -0.76 0.29 -12.61
CA VAL A 378 -1.22 -1.09 -12.34
C VAL A 378 -1.93 -1.11 -10.99
N MET A 379 -3.23 -1.36 -11.03
CA MET A 379 -4.09 -1.37 -9.84
C MET A 379 -3.85 -2.63 -9.00
N ASP A 380 -3.26 -2.50 -7.81
CA ASP A 380 -3.28 -3.52 -6.74
C ASP A 380 -4.34 -3.20 -5.67
N GLU A 381 -4.90 -1.99 -5.69
CA GLU A 381 -5.91 -1.47 -4.76
C GLU A 381 -7.28 -1.27 -5.42
N SER A 382 -8.31 -1.13 -4.59
CA SER A 382 -9.60 -0.61 -5.04
C SER A 382 -9.50 0.86 -5.44
N THR A 383 -10.15 1.26 -6.54
CA THR A 383 -10.21 2.66 -7.01
C THR A 383 -10.84 3.61 -5.98
N MET A 384 -11.64 3.10 -5.04
CA MET A 384 -12.23 3.91 -3.97
C MET A 384 -11.20 4.32 -2.90
N TYR A 385 -10.23 3.45 -2.59
CA TYR A 385 -9.27 3.59 -1.49
C TYR A 385 -7.83 3.63 -1.98
N ILE A 386 -7.62 4.13 -3.19
CA ILE A 386 -6.32 4.14 -3.85
C ILE A 386 -5.35 5.09 -3.12
N SER A 387 -4.12 4.62 -2.93
CA SER A 387 -3.04 5.33 -2.26
C SER A 387 -2.00 5.91 -3.23
N ASP A 388 -1.96 5.44 -4.48
CA ASP A 388 -1.12 5.97 -5.56
C ASP A 388 -1.86 5.96 -6.90
N THR A 389 -1.70 7.00 -7.71
CA THR A 389 -2.30 7.09 -9.05
C THR A 389 -1.24 7.22 -10.14
N ARG A 390 0.05 7.12 -9.79
CA ARG A 390 1.15 7.33 -10.74
C ARG A 390 1.27 6.18 -11.73
N PRO A 391 1.69 6.46 -12.98
CA PRO A 391 2.01 5.40 -13.92
C PRO A 391 3.19 4.56 -13.42
N THR A 392 3.30 3.32 -13.89
CA THR A 392 4.41 2.42 -13.54
C THR A 392 5.77 3.03 -13.90
N ALA A 393 5.89 3.66 -15.06
CA ALA A 393 7.14 4.24 -15.52
C ALA A 393 7.51 5.52 -14.76
N ARG A 394 8.67 5.51 -14.09
CA ARG A 394 9.18 6.64 -13.30
C ARG A 394 9.42 7.91 -14.12
N GLN A 395 9.73 7.76 -15.41
CA GLN A 395 9.95 8.86 -16.33
C GLN A 395 8.69 9.74 -16.52
N LEU A 396 7.51 9.20 -16.21
CA LEU A 396 6.24 9.90 -16.30
C LEU A 396 5.77 10.47 -14.96
N TRP A 397 6.56 10.30 -13.89
CA TRP A 397 6.22 10.79 -12.56
C TRP A 397 6.33 12.31 -12.50
N ARG A 398 5.42 12.90 -11.73
CA ARG A 398 5.45 14.31 -11.36
C ARG A 398 6.14 14.48 -10.02
N PRO A 399 6.67 15.67 -9.70
CA PRO A 399 7.20 15.92 -8.37
C PRO A 399 6.11 15.72 -7.30
N PRO A 400 6.49 15.33 -6.08
CA PRO A 400 5.55 15.25 -4.97
C PRO A 400 4.94 16.62 -4.66
N VAL A 401 3.71 16.59 -4.17
CA VAL A 401 2.87 17.76 -3.85
C VAL A 401 2.94 18.08 -2.35
N GLY A 402 3.26 17.07 -1.55
CA GLY A 402 3.31 17.17 -0.10
C GLY A 402 3.98 15.96 0.53
N VAL A 403 4.07 15.99 1.85
CA VAL A 403 4.57 14.90 2.68
C VAL A 403 3.48 14.52 3.67
N LEU A 404 3.23 13.23 3.80
CA LEU A 404 2.37 12.67 4.82
C LEU A 404 3.24 12.09 5.92
N GLU A 405 3.00 12.53 7.14
CA GLU A 405 3.69 12.03 8.33
C GLU A 405 2.66 11.41 9.26
N VAL A 406 2.96 10.21 9.74
CA VAL A 406 2.08 9.45 10.63
C VAL A 406 2.88 8.92 11.80
N GLY A 407 2.52 9.40 12.99
CA GLY A 407 2.88 8.79 14.26
C GLY A 407 1.88 7.71 14.64
N ILE A 408 2.33 6.45 14.66
CA ILE A 408 1.59 5.31 15.19
C ILE A 408 1.93 5.21 16.68
N LEU A 409 1.08 5.83 17.51
CA LEU A 409 1.34 5.99 18.94
C LEU A 409 1.14 4.68 19.70
N GLY A 410 -0.05 4.10 19.59
CA GLY A 410 -0.43 2.94 20.39
C GLY A 410 -1.88 2.54 20.16
N ALA A 411 -2.31 1.47 20.80
CA ALA A 411 -3.73 1.13 20.90
C ALA A 411 -4.14 1.00 22.37
N ALA A 412 -5.43 1.13 22.64
CA ALA A 412 -6.02 0.99 23.96
C ALA A 412 -7.22 0.04 23.93
N GLY A 413 -7.36 -0.77 24.98
CA GLY A 413 -8.52 -1.64 25.18
C GLY A 413 -8.66 -2.74 24.12
N LEU A 414 -7.54 -3.30 23.64
CA LEU A 414 -7.59 -4.43 22.71
C LEU A 414 -8.25 -5.65 23.37
N GLN A 415 -9.07 -6.36 22.59
CA GLN A 415 -9.72 -7.59 23.05
C GLN A 415 -8.74 -8.78 23.02
N PRO A 416 -8.89 -9.77 23.92
CA PRO A 416 -8.08 -10.98 23.89
C PRO A 416 -8.32 -11.77 22.60
N MET A 417 -7.25 -11.96 21.83
CA MET A 417 -7.26 -12.67 20.54
C MET A 417 -6.88 -14.14 20.69
N LYS A 418 -6.06 -14.47 21.69
CA LYS A 418 -5.61 -15.83 21.97
C LYS A 418 -5.54 -16.11 23.47
N HIS A 419 -5.64 -17.38 23.84
CA HIS A 419 -5.45 -17.82 25.23
C HIS A 419 -4.11 -18.53 25.35
N ARG A 420 -3.30 -18.10 26.32
CA ARG A 420 -2.04 -18.74 26.70
C ARG A 420 -2.04 -18.92 28.21
N ASP A 421 -1.84 -20.16 28.66
CA ASP A 421 -1.83 -20.52 30.09
C ASP A 421 -3.11 -20.08 30.84
N GLY A 422 -4.28 -20.23 30.19
CA GLY A 422 -5.57 -19.80 30.73
C GLY A 422 -5.81 -18.28 30.75
N ARG A 423 -4.82 -17.46 30.36
CA ARG A 423 -4.94 -16.00 30.27
C ARG A 423 -5.14 -15.55 28.83
N GLY A 424 -6.05 -14.60 28.64
CA GLY A 424 -6.17 -13.90 27.36
C GLY A 424 -4.92 -13.08 27.09
N THR A 425 -4.37 -13.17 25.88
CA THR A 425 -3.20 -12.41 25.43
C THR A 425 -3.44 -11.86 24.03
N THR A 426 -2.71 -10.82 23.67
CA THR A 426 -2.74 -10.21 22.34
C THR A 426 -1.35 -9.68 22.04
N ASP A 427 -0.80 -10.12 20.92
CA ASP A 427 0.51 -9.76 20.41
C ASP A 427 0.32 -8.81 19.22
N ALA A 428 0.07 -7.54 19.53
CA ALA A 428 -0.40 -6.59 18.54
C ALA A 428 0.73 -5.96 17.73
N TYR A 429 0.53 -5.82 16.42
CA TYR A 429 1.34 -4.98 15.56
C TYR A 429 0.45 -4.22 14.56
N CYS A 430 0.98 -3.12 14.02
CA CYS A 430 0.28 -2.26 13.09
C CYS A 430 0.96 -2.32 11.72
N VAL A 431 0.17 -2.28 10.64
CA VAL A 431 0.65 -2.16 9.27
C VAL A 431 0.03 -0.92 8.65
N ALA A 432 0.84 -0.04 8.06
CA ALA A 432 0.34 1.08 7.29
C ALA A 432 0.81 0.98 5.83
N LYS A 433 -0.11 1.24 4.91
CA LYS A 433 0.15 1.28 3.46
C LYS A 433 -0.17 2.65 2.90
N TYR A 434 0.80 3.25 2.23
CA TYR A 434 0.58 4.40 1.37
C TYR A 434 1.54 4.38 0.17
N GLY A 435 0.95 4.38 -1.02
CA GLY A 435 1.62 4.15 -2.30
C GLY A 435 2.41 2.85 -2.31
N HIS A 436 3.66 2.93 -2.76
CA HIS A 436 4.54 1.76 -2.85
C HIS A 436 5.21 1.37 -1.53
N LYS A 437 5.08 2.17 -0.46
CA LYS A 437 5.74 1.93 0.83
C LYS A 437 4.76 1.36 1.83
N TRP A 438 5.12 0.21 2.39
CA TRP A 438 4.44 -0.43 3.50
C TRP A 438 5.31 -0.29 4.74
N VAL A 439 4.71 -0.17 5.90
CA VAL A 439 5.43 -0.18 7.17
C VAL A 439 4.72 -1.12 8.13
N ARG A 440 5.49 -1.86 8.90
CA ARG A 440 5.05 -2.72 9.98
C ARG A 440 5.72 -2.24 11.26
N THR A 441 4.94 -1.96 12.29
CA THR A 441 5.49 -1.66 13.62
C THR A 441 5.98 -2.91 14.32
N ARG A 442 6.77 -2.74 15.37
CA ARG A 442 7.13 -3.85 16.26
C ARG A 442 5.89 -4.57 16.81
N THR A 443 6.01 -5.87 17.08
CA THR A 443 4.98 -6.62 17.80
C THR A 443 5.10 -6.39 19.30
N MET A 444 4.05 -5.89 19.94
CA MET A 444 3.98 -5.73 21.39
C MET A 444 3.30 -6.96 21.98
N ILE A 445 4.03 -7.73 22.79
CA ILE A 445 3.61 -9.07 23.23
C ILE A 445 2.77 -8.99 24.50
N GLY A 446 1.67 -9.74 24.54
CA GLY A 446 0.86 -9.99 25.74
C GLY A 446 0.24 -8.73 26.36
N THR A 447 -0.07 -7.70 25.57
CA THR A 447 -0.62 -6.44 26.07
C THR A 447 -1.87 -6.01 25.32
N PHE A 448 -2.84 -5.49 26.07
CA PHE A 448 -4.07 -4.90 25.51
C PHE A 448 -3.93 -3.39 25.23
N ASN A 449 -2.83 -2.79 25.67
CA ASN A 449 -2.53 -1.38 25.47
C ASN A 449 -1.12 -1.23 24.88
N PRO A 450 -0.88 -1.68 23.63
CA PRO A 450 0.42 -1.58 23.00
C PRO A 450 0.80 -0.11 22.77
N ALA A 451 2.04 0.25 23.06
CA ALA A 451 2.62 1.56 22.75
C ALA A 451 3.78 1.35 21.77
N TRP A 452 3.59 1.79 20.52
CA TRP A 452 4.60 1.67 19.47
C TRP A 452 5.44 2.94 19.37
N ASN A 453 4.80 4.12 19.39
CA ASN A 453 5.42 5.44 19.24
C ASN A 453 6.41 5.52 18.06
N GLU A 454 6.04 4.93 16.92
CA GLU A 454 6.83 4.93 15.70
C GLU A 454 6.30 5.96 14.70
N GLN A 455 7.17 6.76 14.10
CA GLN A 455 6.80 7.78 13.11
C GLN A 455 7.34 7.39 11.73
N TYR A 456 6.49 7.57 10.73
CA TYR A 456 6.80 7.25 9.33
C TYR A 456 6.39 8.40 8.41
N THR A 457 7.15 8.56 7.33
CA THR A 457 6.97 9.61 6.32
C THR A 457 6.72 9.00 4.94
N TRP A 458 5.87 9.65 4.14
CA TRP A 458 5.57 9.30 2.76
C TRP A 458 5.48 10.54 1.88
N GLU A 459 5.93 10.39 0.63
CA GLU A 459 5.73 11.40 -0.41
C GLU A 459 4.30 11.29 -0.98
N VAL A 460 3.60 12.42 -1.05
CA VAL A 460 2.23 12.51 -1.56
C VAL A 460 2.24 13.13 -2.95
N PHE A 461 1.71 12.42 -3.94
CA PHE A 461 1.62 12.88 -5.32
C PHE A 461 0.21 13.34 -5.70
N ASP A 462 -0.81 12.94 -4.94
CA ASP A 462 -2.19 13.32 -5.14
C ASP A 462 -2.93 13.41 -3.79
N PRO A 463 -3.50 14.57 -3.41
CA PRO A 463 -4.19 14.73 -2.13
C PRO A 463 -5.49 13.92 -2.05
N CYS A 464 -6.04 13.47 -3.17
CA CYS A 464 -7.27 12.67 -3.19
C CYS A 464 -7.04 11.19 -2.86
N THR A 465 -5.83 10.80 -2.47
CA THR A 465 -5.47 9.43 -2.08
C THR A 465 -5.84 9.12 -0.63
N VAL A 466 -5.77 7.85 -0.26
CA VAL A 466 -6.15 7.34 1.07
C VAL A 466 -4.98 6.55 1.66
N ILE A 467 -4.64 6.81 2.93
CA ILE A 467 -3.77 5.94 3.71
C ILE A 467 -4.61 4.89 4.45
N THR A 468 -4.16 3.64 4.43
CA THR A 468 -4.80 2.53 5.14
C THR A 468 -3.87 2.03 6.24
N ILE A 469 -4.41 1.88 7.45
CA ILE A 469 -3.68 1.45 8.64
C ILE A 469 -4.46 0.31 9.31
N GLY A 470 -3.88 -0.89 9.37
CA GLY A 470 -4.48 -2.09 9.95
C GLY A 470 -3.75 -2.56 11.20
N VAL A 471 -4.49 -3.12 12.16
CA VAL A 471 -3.94 -3.70 13.38
C VAL A 471 -4.23 -5.20 13.39
N PHE A 472 -3.22 -5.98 13.76
CA PHE A 472 -3.23 -7.43 13.69
C PHE A 472 -2.65 -8.04 14.97
N ASP A 473 -3.10 -9.24 15.31
CA ASP A 473 -2.48 -10.12 16.29
C ASP A 473 -1.49 -11.06 15.59
N ASN A 474 -0.26 -11.09 16.08
CA ASN A 474 0.76 -12.02 15.61
C ASN A 474 0.53 -13.40 16.21
N CYS A 475 -0.05 -14.30 15.41
CA CYS A 475 -0.37 -15.66 15.84
C CYS A 475 0.80 -16.65 15.63
N HIS A 476 1.94 -16.18 15.10
CA HIS A 476 3.13 -17.01 14.88
C HIS A 476 4.07 -17.07 16.08
N LEU A 477 3.81 -16.26 17.10
CA LEU A 477 4.59 -16.24 18.34
C LEU A 477 4.04 -17.32 19.28
N GLY A 478 4.69 -18.50 19.30
CA GLY A 478 4.45 -19.52 20.34
C GLY A 478 3.89 -20.88 19.88
N THR A 479 3.92 -21.23 18.60
CA THR A 479 3.56 -22.59 18.14
C THR A 479 4.70 -23.60 18.42
N ASN A 480 4.93 -23.89 19.69
CA ASN A 480 5.54 -25.16 20.16
C ASN A 480 4.48 -25.99 20.91
N SER A 481 3.23 -25.96 20.45
CA SER A 481 2.22 -26.90 20.90
C SER A 481 2.46 -28.23 20.20
N ASN A 482 3.09 -29.18 20.91
CA ASN A 482 2.94 -30.62 20.66
C ASN A 482 1.45 -30.98 20.77
N GLY A 483 0.71 -30.70 19.70
CA GLY A 483 -0.64 -31.21 19.51
C GLY A 483 -0.53 -32.65 19.03
N ASN A 484 -1.05 -33.56 19.84
CA ASN A 484 -1.17 -34.98 19.54
C ASN A 484 -2.20 -35.16 18.41
N ASN A 485 -1.76 -34.95 17.17
CA ASN A 485 -2.27 -35.43 15.88
C ASN A 485 -1.63 -34.57 14.78
N GLY A 486 -0.77 -35.20 13.98
CA GLY A 486 0.09 -34.54 12.99
C GLY A 486 -0.69 -33.76 11.94
N GLN A 487 -0.86 -32.46 12.18
CA GLN A 487 -0.65 -31.35 11.24
C GLN A 487 -1.11 -30.07 11.97
N PRO A 488 -0.20 -29.19 12.43
CA PRO A 488 -0.62 -27.88 12.92
C PRO A 488 -1.21 -27.10 11.75
N ALA A 489 -2.48 -26.71 11.85
CA ALA A 489 -3.06 -25.75 10.92
C ALA A 489 -2.14 -24.51 10.87
N PRO A 490 -1.84 -23.96 9.68
CA PRO A 490 -0.97 -22.79 9.59
C PRO A 490 -1.59 -21.66 10.40
N ALA A 491 -0.92 -21.24 11.47
CA ALA A 491 -1.32 -20.06 12.22
C ALA A 491 -1.48 -18.91 11.22
N ARG A 492 -2.56 -18.15 11.33
CA ARG A 492 -2.82 -16.97 10.49
C ARG A 492 -2.93 -15.77 11.42
N ASP A 493 -2.36 -14.65 11.01
CA ASP A 493 -2.47 -13.43 11.80
C ASP A 493 -3.93 -12.97 11.90
N ALA A 494 -4.41 -12.74 13.12
CA ALA A 494 -5.80 -12.40 13.35
C ALA A 494 -6.04 -10.90 13.13
N ARG A 495 -7.12 -10.58 12.43
CA ARG A 495 -7.50 -9.20 12.06
C ARG A 495 -8.20 -8.52 13.25
N ILE A 496 -7.65 -7.42 13.76
CA ILE A 496 -8.25 -6.64 14.86
C ILE A 496 -9.10 -5.51 14.31
N GLY A 497 -8.62 -4.79 13.29
CA GLY A 497 -9.37 -3.72 12.65
C GLY A 497 -8.51 -2.88 11.70
N LYS A 498 -9.15 -1.99 10.95
CA LYS A 498 -8.48 -1.08 10.01
C LYS A 498 -9.07 0.33 10.06
N VAL A 499 -8.22 1.32 9.80
CA VAL A 499 -8.54 2.75 9.74
C VAL A 499 -8.10 3.27 8.37
N ARG A 500 -8.94 4.11 7.76
CA ARG A 500 -8.66 4.79 6.50
C ARG A 500 -8.76 6.29 6.69
N ILE A 501 -7.79 7.02 6.15
CA ILE A 501 -7.78 8.49 6.22
C ILE A 501 -7.53 9.02 4.82
N ARG A 502 -8.51 9.74 4.26
CA ARG A 502 -8.35 10.43 2.97
C ARG A 502 -7.62 11.75 3.18
N LEU A 503 -6.52 11.96 2.45
CA LEU A 503 -5.63 13.11 2.66
C LEU A 503 -6.31 14.44 2.33
N SER A 504 -7.28 14.47 1.43
CA SER A 504 -8.02 15.68 1.06
C SER A 504 -8.93 16.20 2.17
N THR A 505 -9.21 15.37 3.20
CA THR A 505 -9.98 15.79 4.39
C THR A 505 -9.12 16.42 5.48
N LEU A 506 -7.78 16.40 5.33
CA LEU A 506 -6.85 16.99 6.27
C LEU A 506 -6.56 18.45 5.90
N GLU A 507 -6.47 19.33 6.89
CA GLU A 507 -5.90 20.67 6.71
C GLU A 507 -4.37 20.56 6.58
N THR A 508 -3.76 21.43 5.78
CA THR A 508 -2.30 21.45 5.58
C THR A 508 -1.61 21.92 6.86
N ASP A 509 -0.48 21.30 7.19
CA ASP A 509 0.41 21.61 8.34
C ASP A 509 -0.26 21.49 9.73
N ARG A 510 -1.49 20.98 9.79
CA ARG A 510 -2.19 20.70 11.03
C ARG A 510 -1.91 19.27 11.51
N VAL A 511 -1.56 19.14 12.78
CA VAL A 511 -1.42 17.84 13.45
C VAL A 511 -2.79 17.37 13.95
N TYR A 512 -3.20 16.18 13.52
CA TYR A 512 -4.40 15.50 13.98
C TYR A 512 -4.03 14.33 14.89
N THR A 513 -4.21 14.51 16.19
CA THR A 513 -4.07 13.43 17.19
C THR A 513 -5.44 12.93 17.59
N HIS A 514 -5.76 11.68 17.28
CA HIS A 514 -7.09 11.12 17.55
C HIS A 514 -7.04 9.60 17.85
N ALA A 515 -7.99 9.13 18.65
CA ALA A 515 -8.22 7.72 18.91
C ALA A 515 -9.32 7.17 17.97
N TYR A 516 -8.95 6.31 17.04
CA TYR A 516 -9.84 5.73 16.04
C TYR A 516 -10.36 4.38 16.52
N PRO A 517 -11.68 4.13 16.52
CA PRO A 517 -12.22 2.84 16.92
C PRO A 517 -11.80 1.75 15.93
N LEU A 518 -11.23 0.66 16.45
CA LEU A 518 -10.95 -0.55 15.69
C LEU A 518 -12.20 -1.41 15.66
N ILE A 519 -12.73 -1.62 14.46
CA ILE A 519 -14.00 -2.33 14.26
C ILE A 519 -13.70 -3.54 13.38
N ALA A 520 -14.07 -4.71 13.88
CA ALA A 520 -14.01 -5.96 13.13
C ALA A 520 -15.42 -6.49 12.91
N LEU A 521 -15.69 -6.90 11.68
CA LEU A 521 -16.87 -7.68 11.35
C LEU A 521 -16.55 -9.16 11.61
N GLN A 522 -17.41 -9.84 12.36
CA GLN A 522 -17.35 -11.28 12.64
C GLN A 522 -18.67 -11.93 12.27
N LYS A 523 -18.69 -13.28 12.18
CA LYS A 523 -19.93 -14.04 11.92
C LYS A 523 -21.04 -13.77 12.94
N THR A 524 -20.67 -13.43 14.17
CA THR A 524 -21.59 -13.12 15.28
C THR A 524 -22.06 -11.66 15.31
N GLY A 525 -21.48 -10.79 14.47
CA GLY A 525 -21.82 -9.37 14.45
C GLY A 525 -20.59 -8.46 14.35
N VAL A 526 -20.86 -7.16 14.45
CA VAL A 526 -19.82 -6.14 14.57
C VAL A 526 -19.33 -6.08 16.00
N LYS A 527 -18.00 -6.14 16.18
CA LYS A 527 -17.38 -5.96 17.50
C LYS A 527 -16.38 -4.81 17.46
N LYS A 528 -16.44 -3.94 18.47
CA LYS A 528 -15.38 -2.97 18.75
C LYS A 528 -14.22 -3.71 19.41
N MET A 529 -13.09 -3.76 18.72
CA MET A 529 -11.92 -4.53 19.11
C MET A 529 -10.89 -3.70 19.89
N GLY A 530 -11.07 -2.39 19.98
CA GLY A 530 -10.23 -1.45 20.73
C GLY A 530 -10.21 -0.07 20.07
N GLU A 531 -9.23 0.76 20.42
CA GLU A 531 -9.00 2.08 19.81
C GLU A 531 -7.54 2.27 19.44
N LEU A 532 -7.27 2.69 18.20
CA LEU A 532 -5.93 2.99 17.69
C LEU A 532 -5.66 4.49 17.79
N ARG A 533 -4.61 4.89 18.49
CA ARG A 533 -4.18 6.28 18.62
C ARG A 533 -3.17 6.62 17.53
N LEU A 534 -3.49 7.62 16.72
CA LEU A 534 -2.66 8.09 15.63
C LEU A 534 -2.47 9.60 15.71
N ALA A 535 -1.29 10.05 15.31
CA ALA A 535 -1.00 11.44 15.01
C ALA A 535 -0.70 11.56 13.51
N VAL A 536 -1.42 12.41 12.78
CA VAL A 536 -1.27 12.56 11.32
C VAL A 536 -1.06 14.02 10.97
N ARG A 537 -0.04 14.32 10.15
CA ARG A 537 0.22 15.64 9.57
C ARG A 537 0.39 15.51 8.06
N PHE A 538 -0.29 16.36 7.31
CA PHE A 538 -0.08 16.49 5.86
C PHE A 538 0.50 17.87 5.57
N THR A 539 1.75 17.92 5.11
CA THR A 539 2.42 19.16 4.73
C THR A 539 2.40 19.32 3.22
N CYS A 540 2.19 20.54 2.73
CA CYS A 540 2.13 20.82 1.29
C CYS A 540 3.39 21.57 0.85
N LEU A 541 4.03 21.09 -0.22
CA LEU A 541 5.21 21.74 -0.80
C LEU A 541 4.82 22.92 -1.70
N SER A 542 3.69 22.82 -2.40
CA SER A 542 3.18 23.88 -3.28
C SER A 542 1.66 23.84 -3.38
N LEU A 543 1.01 24.86 -2.80
CA LEU A 543 -0.44 25.05 -2.84
C LEU A 543 -0.95 25.14 -4.29
N VAL A 544 -0.22 25.83 -5.17
CA VAL A 544 -0.63 26.02 -6.58
C VAL A 544 -0.65 24.68 -7.33
N ASN A 545 0.40 23.87 -7.18
CA ASN A 545 0.45 22.54 -7.80
C ASN A 545 -0.67 21.64 -7.26
N MET A 546 -0.96 21.73 -5.97
CA MET A 546 -2.05 21.00 -5.33
C MET A 546 -3.42 21.39 -5.89
N LEU A 547 -3.72 22.68 -6.00
CA LEU A 547 -4.99 23.17 -6.56
C LEU A 547 -5.13 22.80 -8.04
N HIS A 548 -4.03 22.85 -8.80
CA HIS A 548 -4.02 22.46 -10.21
C HIS A 548 -4.36 20.97 -10.42
N LEU A 549 -4.06 20.08 -9.46
CA LEU A 549 -4.42 18.66 -9.58
C LEU A 549 -5.93 18.42 -9.65
N TYR A 550 -6.73 19.28 -9.03
CA TYR A 550 -8.19 19.16 -9.09
C TYR A 550 -8.75 19.31 -10.51
N THR A 551 -8.03 19.96 -11.42
CA THR A 551 -8.45 20.10 -12.82
C THR A 551 -8.02 18.92 -13.69
N GLN A 552 -7.09 18.10 -13.19
CA GLN A 552 -6.45 17.03 -13.94
C GLN A 552 -7.09 15.67 -13.68
N PRO A 553 -7.03 14.75 -14.66
CA PRO A 553 -7.53 13.38 -14.48
C PRO A 553 -6.83 12.69 -13.31
N LEU A 554 -7.58 11.82 -12.63
CA LEU A 554 -7.07 11.05 -11.48
C LEU A 554 -6.05 10.00 -11.93
N LEU A 555 -6.36 9.27 -12.99
CA LEU A 555 -5.50 8.20 -13.51
C LEU A 555 -4.60 8.70 -14.66
N PRO A 556 -3.53 7.96 -14.99
CA PRO A 556 -2.72 8.24 -16.18
C PRO A 556 -3.55 8.23 -17.46
N ARG A 557 -3.10 8.98 -18.47
CA ARG A 557 -3.83 9.19 -19.74
C ARG A 557 -4.24 7.88 -20.42
N MET A 558 -3.42 6.83 -20.30
CA MET A 558 -3.64 5.56 -20.97
C MET A 558 -4.95 4.87 -20.55
N HIS A 559 -5.34 5.00 -19.28
CA HIS A 559 -6.61 4.46 -18.75
C HIS A 559 -7.86 5.07 -19.42
N TYR A 560 -7.74 6.25 -20.03
CA TYR A 560 -8.85 6.91 -20.74
C TYR A 560 -8.80 6.71 -22.25
N LEU A 561 -7.59 6.56 -22.81
CA LEU A 561 -7.41 6.35 -24.25
C LEU A 561 -7.71 4.90 -24.64
N HIS A 562 -7.28 3.95 -23.81
CA HIS A 562 -7.47 2.51 -23.99
C HIS A 562 -7.95 1.91 -22.67
N PRO A 563 -9.23 2.11 -22.31
CA PRO A 563 -9.79 1.62 -21.06
C PRO A 563 -9.90 0.09 -21.06
N PHE A 564 -9.65 -0.53 -19.90
CA PHE A 564 -9.96 -1.94 -19.67
C PHE A 564 -11.44 -2.11 -19.32
N THR A 565 -11.99 -3.28 -19.61
CA THR A 565 -13.33 -3.63 -19.08
C THR A 565 -13.26 -3.83 -17.56
N VAL A 566 -14.39 -3.71 -16.87
CA VAL A 566 -14.46 -3.87 -15.41
C VAL A 566 -13.97 -5.27 -15.01
N THR A 567 -14.40 -6.31 -15.74
CA THR A 567 -14.00 -7.69 -15.49
C THR A 567 -12.50 -7.93 -15.70
N GLN A 568 -11.91 -7.33 -16.74
CA GLN A 568 -10.47 -7.39 -16.97
C GLN A 568 -9.69 -6.69 -15.84
N LEU A 569 -10.14 -5.51 -15.43
CA LEU A 569 -9.50 -4.75 -14.36
C LEU A 569 -9.51 -5.53 -13.04
N ASP A 570 -10.62 -6.18 -12.70
CA ASP A 570 -10.75 -7.00 -11.49
C ASP A 570 -9.84 -8.23 -11.52
N ALA A 571 -9.79 -8.93 -12.66
CA ALA A 571 -8.89 -10.06 -12.84
C ALA A 571 -7.41 -9.62 -12.71
N LEU A 572 -7.02 -8.54 -13.38
CA LEU A 572 -5.66 -7.99 -13.31
C LEU A 572 -5.30 -7.54 -11.89
N ARG A 573 -6.23 -6.90 -11.17
CA ARG A 573 -6.03 -6.49 -9.78
C ARG A 573 -5.79 -7.68 -8.85
N TYR A 574 -6.55 -8.76 -9.02
CA TYR A 574 -6.34 -10.00 -8.26
C TYR A 574 -4.93 -10.58 -8.50
N GLN A 575 -4.47 -10.61 -9.75
CA GLN A 575 -3.11 -11.07 -10.08
C GLN A 575 -2.03 -10.13 -9.50
N ALA A 576 -2.21 -8.82 -9.64
CA ALA A 576 -1.31 -7.81 -9.08
C ALA A 576 -1.12 -7.99 -7.57
N MET A 577 -2.23 -8.13 -6.84
CA MET A 577 -2.23 -8.40 -5.41
C MET A 577 -1.51 -9.71 -5.08
N GLY A 578 -1.75 -10.79 -5.82
CA GLY A 578 -1.09 -12.08 -5.61
C GLY A 578 0.44 -11.97 -5.67
N ILE A 579 0.95 -11.20 -6.63
CA ILE A 579 2.38 -10.93 -6.79
C ILE A 579 2.93 -10.10 -5.62
N VAL A 580 2.20 -9.06 -5.18
CA VAL A 580 2.59 -8.23 -4.02
C VAL A 580 2.65 -9.10 -2.75
N ALA A 581 1.62 -9.90 -2.49
CA ALA A 581 1.55 -10.80 -1.34
C ALA A 581 2.70 -11.83 -1.35
N ALA A 582 3.01 -12.43 -2.50
CA ALA A 582 4.12 -13.36 -2.64
C ALA A 582 5.50 -12.71 -2.43
N ARG A 583 5.67 -11.44 -2.82
CA ARG A 583 6.93 -10.73 -2.59
C ARG A 583 7.12 -10.32 -1.13
N LEU A 584 6.07 -9.82 -0.50
CA LEU A 584 6.11 -9.35 0.89
C LEU A 584 6.19 -10.52 1.90
N SER A 585 5.70 -11.70 1.55
CA SER A 585 5.81 -12.90 2.40
C SER A 585 7.23 -13.47 2.48
N ARG A 586 8.10 -13.15 1.51
CA ARG A 586 9.52 -13.54 1.50
C ARG A 586 10.43 -12.58 2.28
N ALA A 587 9.89 -11.45 2.74
CA ALA A 587 10.66 -10.49 3.52
C ALA A 587 10.79 -10.94 4.98
N GLU A 588 11.78 -10.43 5.70
CA GLU A 588 11.95 -10.67 7.15
C GLU A 588 11.77 -9.35 7.94
N PRO A 589 10.76 -9.21 8.82
CA PRO A 589 9.64 -10.13 9.06
C PRO A 589 8.71 -10.30 7.85
N PRO A 590 8.04 -11.44 7.68
CA PRO A 590 7.13 -11.67 6.56
C PRO A 590 5.79 -10.94 6.77
N LEU A 591 5.34 -10.20 5.75
CA LEU A 591 3.94 -9.79 5.65
C LEU A 591 3.19 -10.84 4.85
N ARG A 592 2.40 -11.65 5.54
CA ARG A 592 1.71 -12.80 4.94
C ARG A 592 0.51 -12.38 4.11
N ARG A 593 0.02 -13.32 3.32
CA ARG A 593 -1.05 -13.10 2.34
C ARG A 593 -2.31 -12.54 2.99
N GLU A 594 -2.73 -13.05 4.13
CA GLU A 594 -3.93 -12.60 4.86
C GLU A 594 -3.86 -11.13 5.31
N VAL A 595 -2.67 -10.66 5.67
CA VAL A 595 -2.44 -9.26 6.06
C VAL A 595 -2.55 -8.36 4.83
N VAL A 596 -1.90 -8.76 3.73
CA VAL A 596 -1.92 -8.02 2.46
C VAL A 596 -3.34 -7.99 1.88
N GLU A 597 -4.07 -9.11 1.88
CA GLU A 597 -5.44 -9.18 1.38
C GLU A 597 -6.40 -8.31 2.20
N TYR A 598 -6.24 -8.26 3.52
CA TYR A 598 -7.05 -7.40 4.37
C TYR A 598 -6.75 -5.91 4.16
N MET A 599 -5.48 -5.55 3.96
CA MET A 599 -5.06 -4.17 3.70
C MET A 599 -5.51 -3.65 2.33
N LEU A 600 -5.62 -4.53 1.32
CA LEU A 600 -5.99 -4.19 -0.06
C LEU A 600 -7.49 -4.33 -0.39
N ASP A 601 -8.33 -4.73 0.57
CA ASP A 601 -9.78 -4.95 0.40
C ASP A 601 -10.14 -5.90 -0.75
N VAL A 602 -9.50 -7.06 -0.78
CA VAL A 602 -9.69 -8.04 -1.87
C VAL A 602 -11.14 -8.48 -1.94
N GLU A 603 -11.75 -8.73 -0.80
CA GLU A 603 -13.15 -9.14 -0.65
C GLU A 603 -14.16 -8.02 -0.96
N SER A 604 -13.73 -6.82 -1.38
CA SER A 604 -14.65 -5.72 -1.74
C SER A 604 -15.52 -6.01 -2.96
N HIS A 605 -15.02 -6.83 -3.90
CA HIS A 605 -15.74 -7.17 -5.13
C HIS A 605 -16.77 -8.29 -4.94
N MET A 606 -16.70 -9.04 -3.83
CA MET A 606 -17.69 -10.06 -3.54
C MET A 606 -19.02 -9.39 -3.20
N TRP A 607 -20.07 -9.90 -3.83
CA TRP A 607 -21.41 -9.40 -3.60
C TRP A 607 -21.84 -9.68 -2.15
N SER A 608 -22.55 -8.73 -1.55
CA SER A 608 -23.04 -8.81 -0.18
C SER A 608 -24.39 -8.12 -0.06
N MET A 609 -25.34 -8.81 0.58
CA MET A 609 -26.67 -8.25 0.87
C MET A 609 -26.57 -6.99 1.76
N ARG A 610 -25.74 -7.03 2.81
CA ARG A 610 -25.56 -5.91 3.75
C ARG A 610 -25.03 -4.66 3.05
N ARG A 611 -23.97 -4.81 2.25
CA ARG A 611 -23.38 -3.69 1.47
C ARG A 611 -24.40 -3.10 0.48
N SER A 612 -25.22 -3.95 -0.13
CA SER A 612 -26.28 -3.52 -1.05
C SER A 612 -27.35 -2.67 -0.33
N LYS A 613 -27.81 -3.10 0.86
CA LYS A 613 -28.74 -2.33 1.71
C LYS A 613 -28.12 -1.01 2.18
N ALA A 614 -26.86 -1.03 2.63
CA ALA A 614 -26.15 0.18 3.05
C ALA A 614 -26.09 1.22 1.91
N ASN A 615 -25.73 0.80 0.70
CA ASN A 615 -25.74 1.67 -0.48
C ASN A 615 -27.15 2.19 -0.81
N PHE A 616 -28.21 1.38 -0.62
CA PHE A 616 -29.60 1.81 -0.80
C PHE A 616 -30.02 2.90 0.17
N PHE A 617 -29.77 2.72 1.47
CA PHE A 617 -30.09 3.75 2.44
C PHE A 617 -29.26 5.02 2.24
N ARG A 618 -28.00 4.90 1.80
CA ARG A 618 -27.20 6.05 1.37
C ARG A 618 -27.87 6.80 0.22
N ALA A 619 -28.30 6.10 -0.82
CA ALA A 619 -29.02 6.71 -1.94
C ALA A 619 -30.32 7.40 -1.50
N VAL A 620 -31.13 6.74 -0.66
CA VAL A 620 -32.36 7.33 -0.10
C VAL A 620 -32.06 8.57 0.75
N SER A 621 -30.98 8.56 1.52
CA SER A 621 -30.60 9.70 2.37
C SER A 621 -30.29 10.96 1.56
N LEU A 622 -29.89 10.85 0.30
CA LEU A 622 -29.68 12.00 -0.59
C LEU A 622 -30.99 12.72 -0.91
N PHE A 623 -32.10 11.99 -1.01
CA PHE A 623 -33.42 12.56 -1.29
C PHE A 623 -34.07 13.20 -0.05
N SER A 624 -33.53 12.96 1.16
CA SER A 624 -34.06 13.56 2.39
C SER A 624 -33.99 15.10 2.37
N GLY A 625 -32.95 15.68 1.75
CA GLY A 625 -32.82 17.12 1.54
C GLY A 625 -33.90 17.69 0.62
N LEU A 626 -34.20 16.98 -0.48
CA LEU A 626 -35.29 17.33 -1.40
C LEU A 626 -36.66 17.23 -0.71
N ALA A 627 -36.87 16.20 0.11
CA ALA A 627 -38.09 16.07 0.92
C ALA A 627 -38.22 17.18 1.97
N ALA A 628 -37.11 17.63 2.57
CA ALA A 628 -37.12 18.78 3.48
C ALA A 628 -37.43 20.10 2.73
N ALA A 629 -36.84 20.30 1.54
CA ALA A 629 -37.14 21.45 0.69
C ALA A 629 -38.60 21.46 0.22
N ALA A 630 -39.16 20.31 -0.16
CA ALA A 630 -40.57 20.16 -0.54
C ALA A 630 -41.52 20.46 0.63
N ARG A 631 -41.18 20.01 1.85
CA ARG A 631 -41.93 20.37 3.07
C ARG A 631 -41.86 21.87 3.37
N TRP A 632 -40.67 22.46 3.30
CA TRP A 632 -40.48 23.91 3.46
C TRP A 632 -41.28 24.71 2.43
N PHE A 633 -41.25 24.29 1.16
CA PHE A 633 -42.07 24.89 0.11
C PHE A 633 -43.57 24.75 0.41
N GLY A 634 -44.00 23.59 0.91
CA GLY A 634 -45.37 23.40 1.40
C GLY A 634 -45.74 24.34 2.56
N ASP A 635 -44.82 24.60 3.49
CA ASP A 635 -45.00 25.56 4.59
C ASP A 635 -45.13 27.01 4.07
N VAL A 636 -44.37 27.36 3.01
CA VAL A 636 -44.49 28.65 2.30
C VAL A 636 -45.85 28.78 1.62
N CYS A 637 -46.31 27.74 0.91
CA CYS A 637 -47.63 27.73 0.27
C CYS A 637 -48.79 27.84 1.29
N ARG A 638 -48.59 27.34 2.52
CA ARG A 638 -49.56 27.43 3.62
C ARG A 638 -49.44 28.70 4.45
N TRP A 639 -48.58 29.65 4.06
CA TRP A 639 -48.38 30.94 4.75
C TRP A 639 -48.05 30.83 6.24
N ARG A 640 -47.38 29.74 6.66
CA ARG A 640 -47.09 29.49 8.09
C ARG A 640 -46.24 30.59 8.72
N ASN A 641 -45.34 31.19 7.94
CA ASN A 641 -44.60 32.39 8.30
C ASN A 641 -44.81 33.45 7.22
N VAL A 642 -45.55 34.51 7.58
CA VAL A 642 -46.00 35.56 6.67
C VAL A 642 -44.82 36.31 6.06
N ALA A 643 -43.79 36.63 6.85
CA ALA A 643 -42.63 37.40 6.40
C ALA A 643 -41.80 36.64 5.35
N THR A 644 -41.50 35.36 5.61
CA THR A 644 -40.76 34.52 4.66
C THR A 644 -41.55 34.28 3.38
N THR A 645 -42.87 34.11 3.50
CA THR A 645 -43.73 33.86 2.35
C THR A 645 -43.81 35.11 1.47
N ALA A 646 -44.01 36.29 2.05
CA ALA A 646 -43.98 37.56 1.33
C ALA A 646 -42.65 37.76 0.59
N LEU A 647 -41.51 37.49 1.23
CA LEU A 647 -40.18 37.62 0.62
C LEU A 647 -39.98 36.64 -0.56
N VAL A 648 -40.46 35.38 -0.43
CA VAL A 648 -40.41 34.40 -1.53
C VAL A 648 -41.28 34.84 -2.71
N HIS A 649 -42.46 35.43 -2.46
CA HIS A 649 -43.32 35.96 -3.53
C HIS A 649 -42.70 37.18 -4.23
N VAL A 650 -42.09 38.09 -3.47
CA VAL A 650 -41.33 39.23 -4.04
C VAL A 650 -40.18 38.73 -4.91
N LEU A 651 -39.41 37.75 -4.42
CA LEU A 651 -38.34 37.13 -5.18
C LEU A 651 -38.88 36.44 -6.45
N LEU A 652 -39.98 35.72 -6.36
CA LEU A 652 -40.62 35.07 -7.50
C LEU A 652 -41.04 36.09 -8.55
N LEU A 653 -41.67 37.20 -8.16
CA LEU A 653 -42.06 38.29 -9.07
C LEU A 653 -40.84 38.87 -9.79
N ILE A 654 -39.76 39.14 -9.07
CA ILE A 654 -38.50 39.63 -9.64
C ILE A 654 -37.92 38.63 -10.66
N LEU A 655 -37.89 37.33 -10.32
CA LEU A 655 -37.35 36.29 -11.20
C LEU A 655 -38.22 36.03 -12.44
N VAL A 656 -39.54 36.20 -12.32
CA VAL A 656 -40.47 36.08 -13.45
C VAL A 656 -40.34 37.27 -14.40
N TRP A 657 -40.18 38.49 -13.87
CA TRP A 657 -39.97 39.69 -14.70
C TRP A 657 -38.57 39.75 -15.32
N TYR A 658 -37.56 39.19 -14.65
CA TYR A 658 -36.17 39.16 -15.10
C TYR A 658 -35.63 37.73 -15.07
N PRO A 659 -35.99 36.88 -16.05
CA PRO A 659 -35.51 35.50 -16.10
C PRO A 659 -33.99 35.38 -16.23
N GLU A 660 -33.31 36.44 -16.70
CA GLU A 660 -31.85 36.52 -16.76
C GLU A 660 -31.20 36.44 -15.36
N LEU A 661 -31.93 36.79 -14.29
CA LEU A 661 -31.45 36.72 -12.90
C LEU A 661 -31.57 35.33 -12.26
N ILE A 662 -32.22 34.35 -12.91
CA ILE A 662 -32.41 33.01 -12.33
C ILE A 662 -31.07 32.32 -12.07
N LEU A 663 -30.20 32.24 -13.08
CA LEU A 663 -28.90 31.56 -12.90
C LEU A 663 -27.97 32.32 -11.94
N PRO A 664 -27.80 33.65 -12.05
CA PRO A 664 -27.03 34.43 -11.07
C PRO A 664 -27.51 34.22 -9.62
N THR A 665 -28.81 34.24 -9.38
CA THR A 665 -29.37 34.07 -8.02
C THR A 665 -29.12 32.66 -7.49
N VAL A 666 -29.24 31.61 -8.32
CA VAL A 666 -28.90 30.23 -7.93
C VAL A 666 -27.43 30.11 -7.50
N PHE A 667 -26.49 30.63 -8.30
CA PHE A 667 -25.06 30.58 -7.94
C PHE A 667 -24.75 31.42 -6.70
N LEU A 668 -25.41 32.57 -6.52
CA LEU A 668 -25.28 33.39 -5.32
C LEU A 668 -25.80 32.65 -4.07
N TYR A 669 -26.94 31.96 -4.16
CA TYR A 669 -27.45 31.13 -3.06
C TYR A 669 -26.47 30.00 -2.72
N MET A 670 -25.91 29.32 -3.73
CA MET A 670 -24.89 28.28 -3.49
C MET A 670 -23.65 28.84 -2.80
N PHE A 671 -23.20 30.05 -3.16
CA PHE A 671 -22.12 30.76 -2.49
C PHE A 671 -22.46 31.06 -1.02
N LEU A 672 -23.64 31.63 -0.75
CA LEU A 672 -24.09 31.98 0.60
C LEU A 672 -24.27 30.73 1.49
N ILE A 673 -24.86 29.66 0.97
CA ILE A 673 -24.99 28.37 1.67
C ILE A 673 -23.60 27.79 1.96
N GLY A 674 -22.68 27.84 0.99
CA GLY A 674 -21.29 27.45 1.18
C GLY A 674 -20.64 28.22 2.33
N LEU A 675 -20.72 29.55 2.32
CA LEU A 675 -20.16 30.39 3.39
C LEU A 675 -20.80 30.11 4.76
N TRP A 676 -22.12 29.89 4.80
CA TRP A 676 -22.82 29.53 6.02
C TRP A 676 -22.37 28.17 6.58
N ASN A 677 -22.23 27.17 5.71
CA ASN A 677 -21.82 25.82 6.08
C ASN A 677 -20.38 25.76 6.60
N TYR A 678 -19.53 26.74 6.28
CA TYR A 678 -18.16 26.83 6.83
C TYR A 678 -18.14 26.83 8.37
N ARG A 679 -19.18 27.37 9.01
CA ARG A 679 -19.34 27.36 10.48
C ARG A 679 -19.59 25.97 11.05
N ARG A 680 -20.17 25.07 10.25
CA ARG A 680 -20.53 23.69 10.62
C ARG A 680 -19.55 22.66 10.02
N ARG A 681 -18.37 23.10 9.55
CA ARG A 681 -17.41 22.22 8.88
C ARG A 681 -16.90 21.11 9.82
N PRO A 682 -16.65 19.90 9.30
CA PRO A 682 -15.97 18.85 10.07
C PRO A 682 -14.58 19.33 10.50
N ARG A 683 -14.24 19.16 11.78
CA ARG A 683 -12.90 19.51 12.33
C ARG A 683 -11.97 18.32 12.48
N HIS A 684 -12.51 17.11 12.36
CA HIS A 684 -11.77 15.87 12.52
C HIS A 684 -11.98 15.00 11.27
N PRO A 685 -10.97 14.24 10.86
CA PRO A 685 -11.10 13.30 9.76
C PRO A 685 -12.20 12.27 10.08
N PRO A 686 -12.95 11.82 9.06
CA PRO A 686 -14.01 10.84 9.27
C PRO A 686 -13.43 9.52 9.77
N HIS A 687 -14.14 8.87 10.69
CA HIS A 687 -13.83 7.50 11.12
C HIS A 687 -14.80 6.51 10.47
N MET A 688 -14.55 5.22 10.71
CA MET A 688 -15.42 4.13 10.28
C MET A 688 -16.79 4.22 10.98
N ASP A 689 -17.89 4.16 10.23
CA ASP A 689 -19.25 4.28 10.74
C ASP A 689 -20.03 2.97 10.53
N THR A 690 -20.36 2.32 11.64
CA THR A 690 -21.09 1.05 11.71
C THR A 690 -22.54 1.18 11.25
N LYS A 691 -23.17 2.33 11.50
CA LYS A 691 -24.55 2.61 11.10
C LYS A 691 -24.65 2.84 9.61
N LEU A 692 -23.72 3.63 9.07
CA LEU A 692 -23.61 3.85 7.62
C LEU A 692 -23.38 2.53 6.87
N SER A 693 -22.61 1.62 7.46
CA SER A 693 -22.29 0.30 6.90
C SER A 693 -23.41 -0.74 7.06
N TRP A 694 -24.55 -0.36 7.65
CA TRP A 694 -25.66 -1.25 8.02
C TRP A 694 -25.21 -2.49 8.82
N ALA A 695 -24.17 -2.34 9.64
CA ALA A 695 -23.50 -3.49 10.23
C ALA A 695 -24.09 -3.86 11.61
N GLU A 696 -24.70 -2.90 12.33
CA GLU A 696 -25.43 -3.13 13.59
C GLU A 696 -26.81 -3.80 13.37
N ALA A 697 -27.42 -3.58 12.21
CA ALA A 697 -28.76 -4.08 11.87
C ALA A 697 -28.72 -5.26 10.87
N ALA A 698 -27.55 -5.86 10.67
CA ALA A 698 -27.37 -6.99 9.77
C ALA A 698 -27.91 -8.28 10.42
N HIS A 699 -28.64 -9.06 9.64
CA HIS A 699 -29.12 -10.37 10.11
C HIS A 699 -27.95 -11.36 10.17
N PRO A 700 -27.90 -12.30 11.14
CA PRO A 700 -26.82 -13.30 11.22
C PRO A 700 -26.58 -14.07 9.92
N ASP A 701 -27.65 -14.39 9.18
CA ASP A 701 -27.52 -15.07 7.87
C ASP A 701 -26.87 -14.20 6.78
N GLU A 702 -26.99 -12.87 6.86
CA GLU A 702 -26.33 -11.95 5.93
C GLU A 702 -24.83 -11.87 6.23
N LEU A 703 -24.46 -11.94 7.51
CA LEU A 703 -23.06 -12.03 7.92
C LEU A 703 -22.47 -13.38 7.52
N ASP A 704 -23.22 -14.47 7.73
CA ASP A 704 -22.78 -15.80 7.34
C ASP A 704 -22.55 -15.93 5.83
N GLU A 705 -23.35 -15.24 5.02
CA GLU A 705 -23.15 -15.13 3.57
C GLU A 705 -21.86 -14.39 3.19
N GLU A 706 -21.54 -13.28 3.87
CA GLU A 706 -20.29 -12.54 3.63
C GLU A 706 -19.02 -13.32 3.99
N PHE A 707 -19.11 -14.24 4.96
CA PHE A 707 -17.99 -15.09 5.40
C PHE A 707 -18.02 -16.50 4.80
N ASP A 708 -18.93 -16.78 3.86
CA ASP A 708 -18.95 -18.04 3.13
C ASP A 708 -17.85 -18.05 2.06
N THR A 709 -17.33 -19.23 1.77
CA THR A 709 -16.34 -19.39 0.70
C THR A 709 -17.01 -19.37 -0.67
N PHE A 710 -16.22 -19.12 -1.71
CA PHE A 710 -16.67 -19.33 -3.09
C PHE A 710 -15.81 -20.44 -3.73
N PRO A 711 -16.39 -21.58 -4.15
CA PRO A 711 -17.80 -21.97 -4.06
C PRO A 711 -18.32 -22.14 -2.62
N THR A 712 -19.64 -22.01 -2.45
CA THR A 712 -20.32 -22.05 -1.14
C THR A 712 -20.05 -23.34 -0.39
N SER A 713 -19.79 -23.20 0.90
CA SER A 713 -19.64 -24.31 1.84
C SER A 713 -20.99 -24.79 2.41
N ARG A 714 -22.09 -24.09 2.09
CA ARG A 714 -23.41 -24.28 2.67
C ARG A 714 -24.28 -25.25 1.86
N PRO A 715 -25.24 -25.95 2.50
CA PRO A 715 -26.15 -26.85 1.82
C PRO A 715 -27.05 -26.12 0.82
N GLN A 716 -27.51 -26.84 -0.21
CA GLN A 716 -28.26 -26.27 -1.35
C GLN A 716 -29.53 -25.52 -0.93
N ASP A 717 -30.26 -26.01 0.08
CA ASP A 717 -31.50 -25.37 0.55
C ASP A 717 -31.28 -23.94 1.07
N VAL A 718 -30.17 -23.72 1.79
CA VAL A 718 -29.78 -22.40 2.28
C VAL A 718 -29.44 -21.48 1.11
N VAL A 719 -28.82 -22.02 0.06
CA VAL A 719 -28.51 -21.27 -1.17
C VAL A 719 -29.79 -20.88 -1.91
N TYR A 720 -30.76 -21.79 -2.04
CA TYR A 720 -32.07 -21.48 -2.62
C TYR A 720 -32.79 -20.37 -1.86
N MET A 721 -32.86 -20.47 -0.53
CA MET A 721 -33.44 -19.42 0.32
C MET A 721 -32.73 -18.07 0.14
N ARG A 722 -31.39 -18.06 0.09
CA ARG A 722 -30.59 -16.84 -0.14
C ARG A 722 -30.86 -16.24 -1.52
N TYR A 723 -31.02 -17.08 -2.55
CA TYR A 723 -31.34 -16.65 -3.91
C TYR A 723 -32.74 -16.01 -4.01
N ASP A 724 -33.76 -16.61 -3.42
CA ASP A 724 -35.12 -16.03 -3.43
C ASP A 724 -35.18 -14.70 -2.67
N ARG A 725 -34.49 -14.64 -1.52
CA ARG A 725 -34.30 -13.39 -0.79
C ARG A 725 -33.61 -12.34 -1.66
N LEU A 726 -32.53 -12.71 -2.35
CA LEU A 726 -31.84 -11.83 -3.29
C LEU A 726 -32.79 -11.32 -4.38
N ARG A 727 -33.59 -12.19 -5.00
CA ARG A 727 -34.55 -11.80 -6.04
C ARG A 727 -35.57 -10.77 -5.52
N SER A 728 -36.07 -10.94 -4.30
CA SER A 728 -37.03 -10.00 -3.70
C SER A 728 -36.42 -8.61 -3.43
N VAL A 729 -35.15 -8.56 -3.03
CA VAL A 729 -34.43 -7.31 -2.74
C VAL A 729 -33.90 -6.67 -4.01
N ALA A 730 -33.44 -7.47 -4.98
CA ALA A 730 -32.99 -7.02 -6.29
C ALA A 730 -34.09 -6.23 -7.01
N GLY A 731 -35.36 -6.63 -6.91
CA GLY A 731 -36.49 -5.84 -7.44
C GLY A 731 -36.61 -4.44 -6.80
N ARG A 732 -36.20 -4.27 -5.54
CA ARG A 732 -36.17 -2.96 -4.86
C ARG A 732 -34.89 -2.15 -5.17
N ILE A 733 -33.80 -2.83 -5.53
CA ILE A 733 -32.46 -2.27 -5.76
C ILE A 733 -32.13 -2.14 -7.26
N GLN A 734 -33.01 -2.59 -8.17
CA GLN A 734 -32.82 -2.71 -9.63
C GLN A 734 -32.35 -1.40 -10.32
N THR A 735 -32.45 -0.26 -9.63
CA THR A 735 -32.00 1.06 -10.05
C THR A 735 -30.62 1.42 -9.46
N VAL A 736 -29.53 0.93 -10.06
CA VAL A 736 -28.12 1.42 -9.94
C VAL A 736 -27.81 2.29 -8.70
N VAL A 737 -27.83 1.69 -7.52
CA VAL A 737 -27.91 2.45 -6.26
C VAL A 737 -26.54 2.98 -5.78
N GLY A 738 -25.48 2.17 -5.87
CA GLY A 738 -24.17 2.49 -5.30
C GLY A 738 -23.46 3.65 -6.00
N ASP A 739 -23.48 3.65 -7.33
CA ASP A 739 -22.90 4.73 -8.12
C ASP A 739 -23.72 6.01 -7.97
N MET A 740 -25.06 5.93 -8.00
CA MET A 740 -25.93 7.07 -7.77
C MET A 740 -25.72 7.68 -6.37
N ALA A 741 -25.60 6.85 -5.33
CA ALA A 741 -25.28 7.30 -3.98
C ALA A 741 -23.94 8.04 -3.95
N THR A 742 -22.91 7.47 -4.59
CA THR A 742 -21.57 8.06 -4.64
C THR A 742 -21.55 9.39 -5.40
N GLN A 743 -22.25 9.49 -6.55
CA GLN A 743 -22.37 10.75 -7.28
C GLN A 743 -23.14 11.79 -6.47
N GLY A 744 -24.27 11.45 -5.86
CA GLY A 744 -25.05 12.42 -5.08
C GLY A 744 -24.33 12.90 -3.82
N GLU A 745 -23.57 12.03 -3.15
CA GLU A 745 -22.73 12.42 -2.01
C GLU A 745 -21.60 13.36 -2.43
N ARG A 746 -21.01 13.16 -3.62
CA ARG A 746 -20.03 14.09 -4.20
C ARG A 746 -20.66 15.46 -4.48
N LEU A 747 -21.89 15.49 -5.00
CA LEU A 747 -22.63 16.74 -5.18
C LEU A 747 -22.86 17.46 -3.85
N GLN A 748 -23.28 16.74 -2.80
CA GLN A 748 -23.44 17.30 -1.46
C GLN A 748 -22.09 17.77 -0.88
N SER A 749 -20.99 17.08 -1.21
CA SER A 749 -19.65 17.41 -0.71
C SER A 749 -19.14 18.76 -1.19
N LEU A 750 -19.64 19.27 -2.31
CA LEU A 750 -19.30 20.59 -2.85
C LEU A 750 -19.52 21.70 -1.83
N LEU A 751 -20.56 21.59 -0.99
CA LEU A 751 -20.96 22.60 -0.01
C LEU A 751 -20.75 22.18 1.45
N SER A 752 -20.21 20.98 1.71
CA SER A 752 -20.10 20.44 3.06
C SER A 752 -18.77 20.75 3.76
N TRP A 753 -17.80 21.33 3.03
CA TRP A 753 -16.44 21.61 3.53
C TRP A 753 -15.67 20.38 4.03
N ARG A 754 -16.04 19.18 3.54
CA ARG A 754 -15.33 17.93 3.87
C ARG A 754 -13.95 17.88 3.24
N ASP A 755 -13.81 18.47 2.06
CA ASP A 755 -12.53 18.86 1.46
C ASP A 755 -12.48 20.39 1.44
N PRO A 756 -11.73 21.03 2.36
CA PRO A 756 -11.68 22.48 2.47
C PRO A 756 -11.24 23.18 1.19
N ARG A 757 -10.38 22.53 0.40
CA ARG A 757 -9.74 23.09 -0.79
C ARG A 757 -10.72 23.05 -1.95
N ALA A 758 -11.34 21.89 -2.17
CA ALA A 758 -12.34 21.72 -3.23
C ALA A 758 -13.56 22.60 -2.96
N THR A 759 -14.11 22.60 -1.75
CA THR A 759 -15.25 23.47 -1.42
C THR A 759 -14.89 24.95 -1.58
N CYS A 760 -13.69 25.39 -1.18
CA CYS A 760 -13.23 26.76 -1.39
C CYS A 760 -13.19 27.13 -2.89
N LEU A 761 -12.60 26.28 -3.73
CA LEU A 761 -12.57 26.47 -5.19
C LEU A 761 -13.99 26.54 -5.78
N PHE A 762 -14.90 25.69 -5.32
CA PHE A 762 -16.28 25.67 -5.80
C PHE A 762 -17.08 26.91 -5.36
N VAL A 763 -16.93 27.35 -4.10
CA VAL A 763 -17.58 28.56 -3.60
C VAL A 763 -17.08 29.80 -4.34
N LEU A 764 -15.77 29.90 -4.62
CA LEU A 764 -15.20 30.96 -5.45
C LEU A 764 -15.74 30.90 -6.89
N PHE A 765 -15.83 29.71 -7.47
CA PHE A 765 -16.44 29.51 -8.78
C PHE A 765 -17.90 29.97 -8.81
N CYS A 766 -18.70 29.65 -7.78
CA CYS A 766 -20.08 30.12 -7.68
C CYS A 766 -20.18 31.65 -7.63
N LEU A 767 -19.30 32.32 -6.89
CA LEU A 767 -19.26 33.79 -6.84
C LEU A 767 -18.92 34.38 -8.21
N LEU A 768 -17.86 33.86 -8.86
CA LEU A 768 -17.45 34.32 -10.19
C LEU A 768 -18.53 34.05 -11.24
N ALA A 769 -19.15 32.87 -11.21
CA ALA A 769 -20.25 32.52 -12.11
C ALA A 769 -21.47 33.43 -11.90
N ALA A 770 -21.80 33.77 -10.65
CA ALA A 770 -22.89 34.72 -10.36
C ALA A 770 -22.60 36.11 -10.94
N VAL A 771 -21.38 36.62 -10.78
CA VAL A 771 -20.97 37.93 -11.34
C VAL A 771 -20.96 37.92 -12.86
N VAL A 772 -20.35 36.91 -13.48
CA VAL A 772 -20.28 36.79 -14.94
C VAL A 772 -21.69 36.69 -15.53
N LEU A 773 -22.54 35.81 -15.02
CA LEU A 773 -23.90 35.63 -15.53
C LEU A 773 -24.81 36.82 -15.26
N TYR A 774 -24.50 37.66 -14.27
CA TYR A 774 -25.20 38.92 -14.03
C TYR A 774 -24.84 39.98 -15.09
N VAL A 775 -23.58 40.03 -15.51
CA VAL A 775 -23.09 41.02 -16.49
C VAL A 775 -23.32 40.57 -17.94
N THR A 776 -23.26 39.26 -18.21
CA THR A 776 -23.38 38.71 -19.57
C THR A 776 -24.79 38.23 -19.87
N PRO A 777 -25.42 38.64 -20.99
CA PRO A 777 -26.72 38.12 -21.39
C PRO A 777 -26.68 36.61 -21.61
N PHE A 778 -27.71 35.89 -21.16
CA PHE A 778 -27.81 34.43 -21.30
C PHE A 778 -27.61 33.95 -22.74
N ARG A 779 -28.06 34.73 -23.73
CA ARG A 779 -27.90 34.43 -25.17
C ARG A 779 -26.44 34.25 -25.57
N VAL A 780 -25.54 35.08 -25.04
CA VAL A 780 -24.10 35.01 -25.33
C VAL A 780 -23.51 33.74 -24.73
N VAL A 781 -23.88 33.43 -23.48
CA VAL A 781 -23.44 32.21 -22.79
C VAL A 781 -23.91 30.96 -23.52
N ALA A 782 -25.17 30.93 -23.95
CA ALA A 782 -25.75 29.82 -24.72
C ALA A 782 -25.07 29.64 -26.08
N LEU A 783 -24.74 30.74 -26.78
CA LEU A 783 -24.00 30.71 -28.04
C LEU A 783 -22.60 30.13 -27.86
N VAL A 784 -21.84 30.63 -26.88
CA VAL A 784 -20.47 30.16 -26.61
C VAL A 784 -20.48 28.70 -26.15
N ALA A 785 -21.41 28.31 -25.27
CA ALA A 785 -21.57 26.93 -24.84
C ALA A 785 -21.96 26.01 -26.00
N GLY A 786 -22.87 26.45 -26.87
CA GLY A 786 -23.29 25.74 -28.07
C GLY A 786 -22.12 25.50 -29.02
N LEU A 787 -21.34 26.54 -29.34
CA LEU A 787 -20.14 26.42 -30.17
C LEU A 787 -19.08 25.49 -29.53
N TYR A 788 -18.91 25.54 -28.21
CA TYR A 788 -18.00 24.66 -27.50
C TYR A 788 -18.43 23.19 -27.57
N VAL A 789 -19.72 22.88 -27.41
CA VAL A 789 -20.26 21.51 -27.49
C VAL A 789 -20.23 20.99 -28.93
N LEU A 790 -20.61 21.82 -29.90
CA LEU A 790 -20.63 21.50 -31.32
C LEU A 790 -19.24 21.50 -31.97
N ARG A 791 -18.17 21.83 -31.23
CA ARG A 791 -16.80 21.83 -31.75
C ARG A 791 -16.45 20.49 -32.40
N HIS A 792 -15.75 20.58 -33.53
CA HIS A 792 -15.35 19.43 -34.33
C HIS A 792 -14.61 18.38 -33.47
N PRO A 793 -14.81 17.06 -33.69
CA PRO A 793 -14.18 16.00 -32.89
C PRO A 793 -12.66 16.10 -32.75
N ARG A 794 -11.96 16.67 -33.74
CA ARG A 794 -10.50 16.94 -33.67
C ARG A 794 -10.11 17.88 -32.52
N PHE A 795 -11.00 18.78 -32.10
CA PHE A 795 -10.80 19.68 -30.96
C PHE A 795 -11.40 19.13 -29.64
N ARG A 796 -11.96 17.92 -29.66
CA ARG A 796 -12.44 17.25 -28.44
C ARG A 796 -11.29 16.44 -27.87
N SER A 797 -10.86 16.77 -26.65
CA SER A 797 -9.91 15.95 -25.93
C SER A 797 -10.56 14.61 -25.59
N ARG A 798 -9.83 13.50 -25.79
CA ARG A 798 -10.24 12.18 -25.29
C ARG A 798 -10.15 12.06 -23.76
N LEU A 799 -9.56 13.06 -23.10
CA LEU A 799 -9.48 13.16 -21.66
C LEU A 799 -10.78 13.73 -21.08
N PRO A 800 -11.15 13.30 -19.86
CA PRO A 800 -12.29 13.87 -19.14
C PRO A 800 -12.16 15.39 -18.94
N ALA A 801 -13.29 16.08 -19.05
CA ALA A 801 -13.36 17.53 -18.88
C ALA A 801 -13.01 17.96 -17.44
N VAL A 802 -12.52 19.18 -17.28
CA VAL A 802 -12.12 19.75 -15.99
C VAL A 802 -13.20 19.63 -14.90
N PRO A 803 -14.48 19.97 -15.15
CA PRO A 803 -15.52 19.80 -14.12
C PRO A 803 -15.74 18.33 -13.73
N SER A 804 -15.60 17.40 -14.68
CA SER A 804 -15.72 15.97 -14.40
C SER A 804 -14.54 15.46 -13.56
N ASN A 805 -13.33 15.94 -13.82
CA ASN A 805 -12.14 15.64 -13.01
C ASN A 805 -12.29 16.14 -11.59
N PHE A 806 -12.70 17.40 -11.44
CA PHE A 806 -12.97 18.02 -10.15
C PHE A 806 -13.99 17.20 -9.36
N PHE A 807 -15.11 16.83 -10.01
CA PHE A 807 -16.18 16.07 -9.35
C PHE A 807 -15.73 14.66 -8.91
N ARG A 808 -14.97 13.95 -9.75
CA ARG A 808 -14.47 12.60 -9.42
C ARG A 808 -13.50 12.57 -8.25
N ARG A 809 -12.84 13.70 -7.97
CA ARG A 809 -11.87 13.89 -6.88
C ARG A 809 -12.50 14.20 -5.53
N LEU A 810 -13.80 14.50 -5.51
CA LEU A 810 -14.52 14.83 -4.28
C LEU A 810 -14.73 13.60 -3.39
N PRO A 811 -14.66 13.78 -2.06
CA PRO A 811 -14.83 12.69 -1.10
C PRO A 811 -16.27 12.19 -1.10
N SER A 812 -16.43 10.87 -0.92
CA SER A 812 -17.74 10.22 -0.73
C SER A 812 -17.86 9.68 0.69
N ARG A 813 -19.06 9.34 1.16
CA ARG A 813 -19.22 8.67 2.47
C ARG A 813 -18.82 7.20 2.42
N ALA A 814 -18.55 6.64 1.24
CA ALA A 814 -18.02 5.29 1.10
C ALA A 814 -16.71 5.09 1.90
N ASP A 815 -15.91 6.14 2.08
CA ASP A 815 -14.67 6.14 2.86
C ASP A 815 -14.86 5.73 4.33
N SER A 816 -16.08 5.88 4.86
CA SER A 816 -16.45 5.55 6.23
C SER A 816 -17.13 4.17 6.34
N MET A 817 -17.18 3.38 5.27
CA MET A 817 -17.80 2.05 5.27
C MET A 817 -16.81 0.91 5.56
N LEU A 818 -17.30 -0.11 6.27
CA LEU A 818 -16.57 -1.31 6.70
C LEU A 818 -16.15 -2.26 5.56
#